data_AF-A0A923SXU8-F1
#
_entry.id   AF-A0A923SXU8-F1
#
_cell.length_a   1.000
_cell.length_b   1.000
_cell.length_c   1.000
_cell.angle_alpha   90.00
_cell.angle_beta   90.00
_cell.angle_gamma   90.00
#
_symmetry.space_group_name_H-M   'P 1'
#
loop_
_entity.id
_entity.type
_entity.pdbx_description
1 polymer ?
#
loop_
_entity_poly.entity_id
_entity_poly.type
_entity_poly.pdbx_seq_one_letter_code
_entity_poly.pdbx_strand_id
1 'polypeptide(L)'
;MRLTRLALLLMLAGAATAGHARAPLPGDAGAAAGGDGLADRYAQQQRERFELLRNDGSPRLQALAGSLWLDRDDPANRLLPAPEDVLARAVGLAPDDAFVQWQAADQGKYSSNRCGPTRWPETEVTNLTRLEPDNAAAWQYAVALAQAKGDAAAVDAALAHMAAATRAQDHRGELALAWSGFAARHPQTFNSLQPPAVGPSATEAAPAPGAALLLGLQQAVNYASGTDAALEAACRPGGDRAGSWQRLGWCVQAGTLLASKGNSLALRERGLALLEATGAGVADIADLRREFDWLRANAATPQYNPKVHLDPATLVDDWRGVQDEVAATGRRLARLGLPPQAPAGWVADAESERLDRSWQAWVDEVTDDLGASRDPRERALALQLARSLSDDGDAPASSATLLADLAAAHPGAAAVQWLALRADPFDAAAIAALQRLEPGNPLSAMLVAAPDGEFARRLQEAVVEAGDGAHVGEWLRVGVAAFARHPLPPDLRQAMLESVAMDVGPAGPDPDVALALGFLAPTHAGVPGVPLLRACEQARAAAEQARVDACVRLARHLLHRGTTLASGKFAAALLRALDALDPADATRARQVQWLDEQAPSLAADMATHIETFLATGSELEALQRTLARSGKATPPAQWQPRRQR
;
A
#
# COMPACT_ATOMS: atom_id res chain seq x y z
N MET A 1 13.14 -8.41 5.82
CA MET A 1 12.54 -7.27 5.07
C MET A 1 12.89 -7.23 3.57
N ARG A 2 13.89 -7.97 3.06
CA ARG A 2 14.49 -7.70 1.74
C ARG A 2 13.96 -8.54 0.57
N LEU A 3 13.59 -9.82 0.77
CA LEU A 3 12.71 -10.59 -0.14
C LEU A 3 11.32 -9.94 -0.32
N THR A 4 10.88 -9.16 0.68
CA THR A 4 9.67 -8.34 0.58
C THR A 4 9.82 -7.26 -0.50
N ARG A 5 11.04 -6.82 -0.85
CA ARG A 5 11.30 -5.81 -1.91
C ARG A 5 11.07 -6.37 -3.31
N LEU A 6 11.57 -7.58 -3.61
CA LEU A 6 11.31 -8.25 -4.89
C LEU A 6 9.81 -8.54 -5.04
N ALA A 7 9.19 -9.08 -3.98
CA ALA A 7 7.74 -9.35 -3.94
C ALA A 7 6.88 -8.07 -3.99
N LEU A 8 7.32 -6.96 -3.37
CA LEU A 8 6.62 -5.66 -3.42
C LEU A 8 6.79 -5.00 -4.79
N LEU A 9 7.96 -5.07 -5.43
CA LEU A 9 8.18 -4.57 -6.80
C LEU A 9 7.36 -5.37 -7.81
N LEU A 10 7.22 -6.68 -7.62
CA LEU A 10 6.36 -7.54 -8.43
C LEU A 10 4.88 -7.32 -8.15
N MET A 11 4.49 -7.12 -6.88
CA MET A 11 3.14 -6.69 -6.53
C MET A 11 2.85 -5.29 -7.08
N LEU A 12 3.83 -4.39 -7.20
CA LEU A 12 3.67 -3.07 -7.81
C LEU A 12 3.60 -3.16 -9.33
N ALA A 13 4.36 -4.03 -9.99
CA ALA A 13 4.25 -4.30 -11.43
C ALA A 13 2.92 -5.00 -11.79
N GLY A 14 2.50 -5.96 -10.96
CA GLY A 14 1.19 -6.62 -11.01
C GLY A 14 0.04 -5.66 -10.66
N ALA A 15 0.20 -4.78 -9.67
CA ALA A 15 -0.79 -3.76 -9.30
C ALA A 15 -0.85 -2.61 -10.30
N ALA A 16 0.24 -2.30 -11.01
CA ALA A 16 0.25 -1.34 -12.10
C ALA A 16 -0.52 -1.85 -13.32
N THR A 17 -0.45 -3.16 -13.59
CA THR A 17 -1.26 -3.82 -14.62
C THR A 17 -2.68 -4.17 -14.14
N ALA A 18 -2.91 -4.29 -12.83
CA ALA A 18 -4.22 -4.57 -12.21
C ALA A 18 -4.89 -3.33 -11.57
N GLY A 19 -4.37 -2.12 -11.79
CA GLY A 19 -4.97 -0.87 -11.31
C GLY A 19 -5.18 -0.77 -9.79
N HIS A 20 -4.31 -1.35 -8.96
CA HIS A 20 -4.38 -1.25 -7.50
C HIS A 20 -3.47 -0.13 -6.98
N ALA A 21 -3.78 1.11 -7.38
CA ALA A 21 -3.42 2.25 -6.55
C ALA A 21 -4.36 2.24 -5.33
N ARG A 22 -3.82 2.43 -4.13
CA ARG A 22 -4.61 2.78 -2.94
C ARG A 22 -5.39 4.05 -3.32
N ALA A 23 -6.67 3.89 -3.65
CA ALA A 23 -7.46 4.96 -4.22
C ALA A 23 -7.58 6.11 -3.21
N PRO A 24 -7.26 7.35 -3.60
CA PRO A 24 -7.66 8.52 -2.86
C PRO A 24 -9.18 8.70 -3.02
N LEU A 25 -9.85 8.91 -1.89
CA LEU A 25 -11.30 9.04 -1.76
C LEU A 25 -11.80 10.34 -2.43
N PRO A 26 -12.83 10.28 -3.30
CA PRO A 26 -13.58 11.45 -3.76
C PRO A 26 -14.82 11.69 -2.89
N GLY A 27 -15.03 12.97 -2.54
CA GLY A 27 -16.25 13.43 -1.87
C GLY A 27 -17.28 13.94 -2.89
N ASP A 28 -18.51 13.46 -2.75
CA ASP A 28 -19.78 13.99 -3.26
C ASP A 28 -19.89 14.62 -4.68
N ALA A 29 -20.52 13.86 -5.57
CA ALA A 29 -21.72 14.33 -6.27
C ALA A 29 -22.65 13.14 -6.59
N GLY A 30 -23.90 13.23 -6.15
CA GLY A 30 -24.91 12.20 -6.36
C GLY A 30 -25.26 11.99 -7.84
N ALA A 31 -25.53 10.71 -8.15
CA ALA A 31 -26.20 10.17 -9.33
C ALA A 31 -25.48 10.26 -10.70
N ALA A 32 -24.52 9.35 -10.95
CA ALA A 32 -24.63 8.32 -11.99
C ALA A 32 -23.28 7.59 -12.20
N ALA A 33 -23.34 6.28 -11.97
CA ALA A 33 -22.28 5.27 -12.02
C ALA A 33 -21.28 5.34 -13.19
N GLY A 34 -20.04 4.91 -12.92
CA GLY A 34 -19.25 4.26 -13.98
C GLY A 34 -17.78 3.96 -13.68
N GLY A 35 -17.24 4.37 -12.55
CA GLY A 35 -15.89 3.97 -12.11
C GLY A 35 -15.89 2.82 -11.11
N ASP A 36 -17.10 2.48 -10.57
CA ASP A 36 -17.62 2.22 -9.18
C ASP A 36 -18.15 0.80 -8.76
N GLY A 37 -17.51 -0.09 -7.98
CA GLY A 37 -17.99 -1.48 -7.82
C GLY A 37 -17.01 -2.65 -7.82
N LEU A 38 -15.69 -2.44 -7.80
CA LEU A 38 -14.83 -3.22 -6.92
C LEU A 38 -14.73 -2.40 -5.64
N ALA A 39 -14.48 -1.09 -5.77
CA ALA A 39 -14.66 -0.10 -4.71
C ALA A 39 -16.09 -0.15 -4.12
N ASP A 40 -17.16 0.01 -4.91
CA ASP A 40 -18.53 -0.07 -4.35
C ASP A 40 -18.92 -1.45 -3.84
N ARG A 41 -18.46 -2.55 -4.45
CA ARG A 41 -18.70 -3.90 -3.90
C ARG A 41 -17.99 -4.07 -2.58
N TYR A 42 -16.75 -3.60 -2.50
CA TYR A 42 -15.98 -3.60 -1.27
C TYR A 42 -16.66 -2.71 -0.22
N ALA A 43 -17.09 -1.49 -0.57
CA ALA A 43 -17.80 -0.57 0.31
C ALA A 43 -19.15 -1.14 0.77
N GLN A 44 -19.93 -1.75 -0.12
CA GLN A 44 -21.17 -2.45 0.20
C GLN A 44 -20.91 -3.63 1.16
N GLN A 45 -19.89 -4.44 0.90
CA GLN A 45 -19.53 -5.54 1.78
C GLN A 45 -19.01 -5.05 3.13
N GLN A 46 -18.23 -3.97 3.18
CA GLN A 46 -17.79 -3.37 4.44
C GLN A 46 -19.00 -2.88 5.24
N ARG A 47 -19.97 -2.26 4.57
CA ARG A 47 -21.24 -1.83 5.17
C ARG A 47 -22.03 -3.02 5.73
N GLU A 48 -22.18 -4.09 4.95
CA GLU A 48 -22.89 -5.30 5.39
C GLU A 48 -22.19 -5.98 6.57
N ARG A 49 -20.86 -6.08 6.55
CA ARG A 49 -20.06 -6.59 7.68
C ARG A 49 -20.27 -5.74 8.92
N PHE A 50 -20.20 -4.42 8.77
CA PHE A 50 -20.42 -3.48 9.85
C PHE A 50 -21.81 -3.64 10.47
N GLU A 51 -22.84 -3.73 9.62
CA GLU A 51 -24.22 -3.96 10.06
C GLU A 51 -24.39 -5.26 10.84
N LEU A 52 -23.81 -6.37 10.36
CA LEU A 52 -23.90 -7.65 11.07
C LEU A 52 -23.14 -7.62 12.40
N LEU A 53 -21.92 -7.07 12.41
CA LEU A 53 -21.09 -7.00 13.61
C LEU A 53 -21.65 -6.05 14.67
N ARG A 54 -22.16 -4.87 14.29
CA ARG A 54 -22.70 -3.88 15.24
C ARG A 54 -23.99 -4.35 15.90
N ASN A 55 -24.78 -5.16 15.19
CA ASN A 55 -26.05 -5.69 15.67
C ASN A 55 -25.88 -7.02 16.42
N ASP A 56 -24.67 -7.57 16.46
CA ASP A 56 -24.36 -8.76 17.25
C ASP A 56 -24.39 -8.43 18.76
N GLY A 57 -24.89 -9.35 19.58
CA GLY A 57 -24.97 -9.18 21.03
C GLY A 57 -23.61 -9.23 21.75
N SER A 58 -22.55 -9.71 21.09
CA SER A 58 -21.22 -9.85 21.65
C SER A 58 -20.43 -8.53 21.60
N PRO A 59 -19.95 -8.00 22.76
CA PRO A 59 -19.08 -6.84 22.78
C PRO A 59 -17.80 -7.04 21.96
N ARG A 60 -17.26 -8.26 21.91
CA ARG A 60 -16.07 -8.57 21.11
C ARG A 60 -16.32 -8.43 19.60
N LEU A 61 -17.50 -8.82 19.11
CA LEU A 61 -17.85 -8.66 17.69
C LEU A 61 -18.21 -7.21 17.36
N GLN A 62 -18.84 -6.48 18.29
CA GLN A 62 -19.01 -5.03 18.14
C GLN A 62 -17.66 -4.30 18.10
N ALA A 63 -16.65 -4.75 18.86
CA ALA A 63 -15.30 -4.20 18.77
C ALA A 63 -14.68 -4.41 17.37
N LEU A 64 -14.95 -5.54 16.70
CA LEU A 64 -14.56 -5.74 15.29
C LEU A 64 -15.28 -4.80 14.33
N ALA A 65 -16.54 -4.44 14.62
CA ALA A 65 -17.25 -3.43 13.81
C ALA A 65 -16.53 -2.08 13.88
N GLY A 66 -16.00 -1.74 15.06
CA GLY A 66 -15.27 -0.51 15.31
C GLY A 66 -13.96 -0.37 14.54
N SER A 67 -13.40 -1.47 14.07
CA SER A 67 -12.15 -1.49 13.30
C SER A 67 -12.37 -1.46 11.79
N LEU A 68 -13.62 -1.56 11.33
CA LEU A 68 -13.96 -1.41 9.93
C LEU A 68 -13.92 0.05 9.48
N TRP A 69 -13.22 0.30 8.38
CA TRP A 69 -13.26 1.58 7.71
C TRP A 69 -14.55 1.70 6.87
N LEU A 70 -15.35 2.73 7.18
CA LEU A 70 -16.53 3.13 6.41
C LEU A 70 -16.31 4.52 5.85
N ASP A 71 -16.47 4.66 4.53
CA ASP A 71 -16.47 5.97 3.89
C ASP A 71 -17.66 6.80 4.39
N ARG A 72 -17.39 7.91 5.08
CA ARG A 72 -18.44 8.80 5.61
C ARG A 72 -19.02 9.70 4.54
N ASP A 73 -18.31 9.86 3.42
CA ASP A 73 -18.78 10.65 2.29
C ASP A 73 -19.84 9.86 1.50
N ASP A 74 -19.81 8.52 1.53
CA ASP A 74 -20.89 7.68 0.99
C ASP A 74 -22.24 7.97 1.73
N PRO A 75 -23.27 8.48 1.01
CA PRO A 75 -24.56 8.79 1.60
C PRO A 75 -25.21 7.62 2.36
N ALA A 76 -24.96 6.38 1.94
CA ALA A 76 -25.53 5.21 2.58
C ALA A 76 -24.81 4.83 3.89
N ASN A 77 -23.65 5.41 4.20
CA ASN A 77 -22.96 5.26 5.50
C ASN A 77 -23.24 6.42 6.47
N ARG A 78 -23.72 7.57 5.99
CA ARG A 78 -23.96 8.76 6.83
C ARG A 78 -24.94 8.53 7.97
N LEU A 79 -25.93 7.67 7.75
CA LEU A 79 -26.94 7.32 8.75
C LEU A 79 -26.48 6.22 9.70
N LEU A 80 -25.35 5.57 9.43
CA LEU A 80 -24.79 4.56 10.31
C LEU A 80 -24.05 5.23 11.48
N PRO A 81 -24.05 4.63 12.68
CA PRO A 81 -23.21 5.12 13.76
C PRO A 81 -21.73 5.10 13.36
N ALA A 82 -20.91 5.99 13.92
CA ALA A 82 -19.46 5.95 13.74
C ALA A 82 -18.90 4.60 14.24
N PRO A 83 -17.97 3.92 13.53
CA PRO A 83 -17.25 2.78 14.08
C PRO A 83 -16.70 3.05 15.48
N GLU A 84 -16.21 4.27 15.71
CA GLU A 84 -15.71 4.73 17.00
C GLU A 84 -16.79 4.74 18.10
N ASP A 85 -18.04 5.06 17.75
CA ASP A 85 -19.17 5.02 18.68
C ASP A 85 -19.58 3.58 19.02
N VAL A 86 -19.56 2.68 18.03
CA VAL A 86 -19.83 1.25 18.24
C VAL A 86 -18.76 0.63 19.12
N LEU A 87 -17.49 1.00 18.91
CA LEU A 87 -16.37 0.58 19.75
C LEU A 87 -16.47 1.11 21.18
N ALA A 88 -16.81 2.40 21.34
CA ALA A 88 -17.02 2.99 22.65
C ALA A 88 -18.17 2.30 23.42
N ARG A 89 -19.25 1.91 22.72
CA ARG A 89 -20.31 1.09 23.30
C ARG A 89 -19.79 -0.29 23.72
N ALA A 90 -19.02 -0.97 22.88
CA ALA A 90 -18.42 -2.26 23.20
C ALA A 90 -17.55 -2.19 24.46
N VAL A 91 -16.71 -1.14 24.58
CA VAL A 91 -15.90 -0.83 25.77
C VAL A 91 -16.76 -0.66 27.01
N GLY A 92 -17.89 0.06 26.91
CA GLY A 92 -18.82 0.23 28.02
C GLY A 92 -19.55 -1.05 28.43
N LEU A 93 -19.81 -1.96 27.48
CA LEU A 93 -20.44 -3.26 27.74
C LEU A 93 -19.46 -4.30 28.33
N ALA A 94 -18.17 -4.16 28.03
CA ALA A 94 -17.13 -5.10 28.46
C ALA A 94 -15.85 -4.37 28.94
N PRO A 95 -15.93 -3.60 30.04
CA PRO A 95 -14.80 -2.81 30.55
C PRO A 95 -13.63 -3.68 31.07
N ASP A 96 -13.91 -4.92 31.44
CA ASP A 96 -12.91 -5.89 31.96
C ASP A 96 -12.45 -6.91 30.92
N ASP A 97 -12.86 -6.76 29.66
CA ASP A 97 -12.41 -7.64 28.56
C ASP A 97 -11.17 -7.04 27.88
N ALA A 98 -10.00 -7.64 28.14
CA ALA A 98 -8.72 -7.19 27.60
C ALA A 98 -8.72 -7.08 26.07
N PHE A 99 -9.40 -8.00 25.37
CA PHE A 99 -9.50 -7.95 23.91
C PHE A 99 -10.25 -6.70 23.44
N VAL A 100 -11.35 -6.34 24.11
CA VAL A 100 -12.15 -5.14 23.76
C VAL A 100 -11.35 -3.87 24.05
N GLN A 101 -10.68 -3.80 25.21
CA GLN A 101 -9.82 -2.66 25.54
C GLN A 101 -8.64 -2.54 24.56
N TRP A 102 -8.07 -3.66 24.14
CA TRP A 102 -7.00 -3.70 23.14
C TRP A 102 -7.47 -3.13 21.80
N GLN A 103 -8.61 -3.61 21.27
CA GLN A 103 -9.15 -3.08 20.01
C GLN A 103 -9.42 -1.57 20.09
N ALA A 104 -9.91 -1.09 21.23
CA ALA A 104 -10.16 0.33 21.43
C ALA A 104 -8.88 1.17 21.55
N ALA A 105 -7.85 0.66 22.21
CA ALA A 105 -6.53 1.29 22.24
C ALA A 105 -5.87 1.32 20.85
N ASP A 106 -6.06 0.26 20.05
CA ASP A 106 -5.47 0.13 18.70
C ASP A 106 -6.01 1.17 17.71
N GLN A 107 -7.30 1.53 17.81
CA GLN A 107 -7.92 2.57 17.00
C GLN A 107 -7.52 4.01 17.40
N GLY A 108 -6.66 4.16 18.41
CA GLY A 108 -6.15 5.45 18.86
C GLY A 108 -5.31 6.18 17.80
N LYS A 109 -5.53 7.50 17.67
CA LYS A 109 -4.72 8.37 16.79
C LYS A 109 -3.48 8.91 17.52
N TYR A 110 -2.47 8.07 17.69
CA TYR A 110 -1.21 8.43 18.37
C TYR A 110 -0.31 9.38 17.57
N SER A 111 -0.52 9.49 16.25
CA SER A 111 0.28 10.32 15.34
C SER A 111 -0.33 11.69 15.03
N SER A 112 -1.57 11.97 15.43
CA SER A 112 -2.18 13.27 15.13
C SER A 112 -1.45 14.36 15.91
N ASN A 113 -0.81 15.23 15.16
CA ASN A 113 -0.34 16.54 15.57
C ASN A 113 -1.35 17.25 16.50
N ARG A 114 -0.82 17.91 17.53
CA ARG A 114 -1.48 18.56 18.68
C ARG A 114 -2.53 19.65 18.34
N CYS A 115 -2.98 19.75 17.08
CA CYS A 115 -3.74 20.87 16.52
C CYS A 115 -5.14 20.50 16.00
N GLY A 116 -5.74 19.40 16.45
CA GLY A 116 -7.14 19.05 16.15
C GLY A 116 -7.84 18.40 17.34
N PRO A 117 -9.17 18.22 17.29
CA PRO A 117 -9.92 17.50 18.32
C PRO A 117 -9.63 16.00 18.21
N THR A 118 -8.46 15.57 18.67
CA THR A 118 -8.10 14.16 18.75
C THR A 118 -8.55 13.62 20.10
N ARG A 119 -9.49 12.67 20.08
CA ARG A 119 -9.74 11.82 21.24
C ARG A 119 -8.60 10.80 21.34
N TRP A 120 -7.67 11.04 22.26
CA TRP A 120 -6.71 10.01 22.66
C TRP A 120 -7.42 8.92 23.49
N PRO A 121 -7.07 7.63 23.33
CA PRO A 121 -7.73 6.52 24.02
C PRO A 121 -7.22 6.36 25.47
N GLU A 122 -7.29 7.42 26.28
CA GLU A 122 -6.67 7.45 27.61
C GLU A 122 -7.27 6.42 28.57
N THR A 123 -8.60 6.32 28.59
CA THR A 123 -9.34 5.38 29.43
C THR A 123 -9.07 3.95 29.01
N GLU A 124 -9.06 3.71 27.71
CA GLU A 124 -8.86 2.39 27.11
C GLU A 124 -7.43 1.89 27.37
N VAL A 125 -6.41 2.75 27.21
CA VAL A 125 -5.01 2.41 27.54
C VAL A 125 -4.82 2.18 29.05
N THR A 126 -5.47 2.98 29.89
CA THR A 126 -5.44 2.80 31.36
C THR A 126 -6.10 1.48 31.76
N ASN A 127 -7.24 1.13 31.17
CA ASN A 127 -7.91 -0.14 31.44
C ASN A 127 -7.07 -1.31 30.96
N LEU A 128 -6.49 -1.23 29.76
CA LEU A 128 -5.69 -2.30 29.19
C LEU A 128 -4.46 -2.60 30.06
N THR A 129 -3.70 -1.57 30.46
CA THR A 129 -2.52 -1.74 31.33
C THR A 129 -2.87 -2.22 32.75
N ARG A 130 -4.09 -1.91 33.24
CA ARG A 130 -4.62 -2.49 34.48
C ARG A 130 -4.99 -3.97 34.33
N LEU A 131 -5.60 -4.36 33.21
CA LEU A 131 -6.01 -5.74 32.94
C LEU A 131 -4.80 -6.63 32.63
N GLU A 132 -3.77 -6.05 32.02
CA GLU A 132 -2.58 -6.75 31.56
C GLU A 132 -1.27 -6.11 32.06
N PRO A 133 -1.06 -5.97 33.37
CA PRO A 133 0.08 -5.25 33.93
C PRO A 133 1.42 -5.93 33.65
N ASP A 134 1.42 -7.24 33.36
CA ASP A 134 2.57 -8.07 33.06
C ASP A 134 2.82 -8.27 31.55
N ASN A 135 2.06 -7.59 30.68
CA ASN A 135 2.17 -7.66 29.22
C ASN A 135 2.89 -6.45 28.64
N ALA A 136 4.12 -6.63 28.15
CA ALA A 136 4.86 -5.53 27.52
C ALA A 136 4.12 -4.92 26.32
N ALA A 137 3.37 -5.73 25.58
CA ALA A 137 2.63 -5.28 24.41
C ALA A 137 1.47 -4.35 24.79
N ALA A 138 0.84 -4.52 25.96
CA ALA A 138 -0.17 -3.59 26.45
C ALA A 138 0.44 -2.21 26.77
N TRP A 139 1.62 -2.21 27.40
CA TRP A 139 2.33 -0.99 27.79
C TRP A 139 2.87 -0.18 26.60
N GLN A 140 2.98 -0.76 25.40
CA GLN A 140 3.38 -0.01 24.19
C GLN A 140 2.41 1.13 23.87
N TYR A 141 1.12 0.96 24.17
CA TYR A 141 0.12 2.00 23.98
C TYR A 141 0.27 3.14 24.98
N ALA A 142 0.72 2.85 26.21
CA ALA A 142 1.03 3.87 27.20
C ALA A 142 2.27 4.69 26.79
N VAL A 143 3.29 4.06 26.20
CA VAL A 143 4.43 4.78 25.59
C VAL A 143 3.95 5.70 24.47
N ALA A 144 3.13 5.19 23.55
CA ALA A 144 2.62 5.96 22.42
C ALA A 144 1.75 7.15 22.87
N LEU A 145 0.88 6.94 23.85
CA LEU A 145 0.05 7.98 24.44
C LEU A 145 0.90 9.07 25.12
N ALA A 146 1.89 8.67 25.91
CA ALA A 146 2.80 9.59 26.57
C ALA A 146 3.64 10.40 25.56
N GLN A 147 4.13 9.76 24.50
CA GLN A 147 4.83 10.42 23.38
C GLN A 147 3.94 11.47 22.70
N ALA A 148 2.70 11.10 22.34
CA ALA A 148 1.75 12.03 21.70
C ALA A 148 1.50 13.28 22.57
N LYS A 149 1.43 13.09 23.89
CA LYS A 149 1.30 14.17 24.89
C LYS A 149 2.59 14.94 25.15
N GLY A 150 3.75 14.44 24.74
CA GLY A 150 5.06 15.00 25.07
C GLY A 150 5.45 14.83 26.54
N ASP A 151 4.93 13.82 27.22
CA ASP A 151 5.21 13.51 28.62
C ASP A 151 6.38 12.52 28.73
N ALA A 152 7.60 13.07 28.86
CA ALA A 152 8.81 12.26 28.94
C ALA A 152 8.85 11.35 30.17
N ALA A 153 8.30 11.78 31.30
CA ALA A 153 8.29 10.98 32.54
C ALA A 153 7.32 9.80 32.44
N ALA A 154 6.15 10.01 31.80
CA ALA A 154 5.22 8.92 31.53
C ALA A 154 5.78 7.93 30.50
N VAL A 155 6.55 8.39 29.50
CA VAL A 155 7.30 7.49 28.59
C VAL A 155 8.26 6.61 29.37
N ASP A 156 9.05 7.19 30.28
CA ASP A 156 10.00 6.44 31.11
C ASP A 156 9.31 5.42 32.02
N ALA A 157 8.21 5.80 32.67
CA ALA A 157 7.44 4.90 33.51
C ALA A 157 6.86 3.72 32.70
N ALA A 158 6.28 3.99 31.53
CA ALA A 158 5.73 2.94 30.66
C ALA A 158 6.82 1.99 30.13
N LEU A 159 7.98 2.52 29.73
CA LEU A 159 9.13 1.71 29.31
C LEU A 159 9.67 0.85 30.46
N ALA A 160 9.72 1.39 31.68
CA ALA A 160 10.11 0.61 32.85
C ALA A 160 9.15 -0.57 33.11
N HIS A 161 7.85 -0.36 32.92
CA HIS A 161 6.86 -1.43 33.00
C HIS A 161 7.02 -2.47 31.87
N MET A 162 7.26 -2.04 30.63
CA MET A 162 7.58 -2.96 29.52
C MET A 162 8.81 -3.81 29.83
N ALA A 163 9.86 -3.20 30.39
CA ALA A 163 11.10 -3.88 30.74
C ALA A 163 10.91 -4.90 31.89
N ALA A 164 10.01 -4.62 32.83
CA ALA A 164 9.70 -5.50 33.96
C ALA A 164 8.65 -6.58 33.65
N ALA A 165 8.00 -6.51 32.49
CA ALA A 165 6.97 -7.46 32.08
C ALA A 165 7.53 -8.88 31.87
N THR A 166 6.66 -9.89 31.96
CA THR A 166 7.07 -11.30 31.85
C THR A 166 6.58 -11.96 30.55
N ARG A 167 5.60 -11.35 29.88
CA ARG A 167 5.02 -11.78 28.61
C ARG A 167 4.85 -10.62 27.61
N ALA A 168 4.65 -10.97 26.35
CA ALA A 168 4.39 -10.04 25.25
C ALA A 168 3.31 -10.63 24.32
N GLN A 169 2.09 -10.12 24.41
CA GLN A 169 0.92 -10.65 23.68
C GLN A 169 0.10 -9.53 23.03
N ASP A 170 -0.12 -9.61 21.72
CA ASP A 170 -0.81 -8.55 20.95
C ASP A 170 -2.26 -8.86 20.56
N HIS A 171 -2.85 -9.91 21.16
CA HIS A 171 -4.19 -10.41 20.83
C HIS A 171 -4.45 -10.70 19.34
N ARG A 172 -3.41 -10.75 18.47
CA ARG A 172 -3.59 -10.92 17.03
C ARG A 172 -4.20 -12.28 16.68
N GLY A 173 -3.76 -13.35 17.36
CA GLY A 173 -4.36 -14.67 17.17
C GLY A 173 -5.82 -14.73 17.62
N GLU A 174 -6.18 -14.03 18.70
CA GLU A 174 -7.57 -13.89 19.15
C GLU A 174 -8.41 -13.11 18.12
N LEU A 175 -7.87 -12.02 17.56
CA LEU A 175 -8.47 -11.24 16.48
C LEU A 175 -8.70 -12.09 15.23
N ALA A 176 -7.70 -12.86 14.81
CA ALA A 176 -7.79 -13.74 13.65
C ALA A 176 -8.88 -14.82 13.83
N LEU A 177 -8.97 -15.43 15.01
CA LEU A 177 -10.02 -16.39 15.32
C LEU A 177 -11.41 -15.75 15.41
N ALA A 178 -11.52 -14.53 15.94
CA ALA A 178 -12.78 -13.80 15.98
C ALA A 178 -13.31 -13.50 14.57
N TRP A 179 -12.45 -13.00 13.68
CA TRP A 179 -12.78 -12.78 12.26
C TRP A 179 -13.07 -14.09 11.52
N SER A 180 -12.31 -15.16 11.80
CA SER A 180 -12.55 -16.48 11.21
C SER A 180 -13.93 -17.02 11.60
N GLY A 181 -14.28 -16.93 12.88
CA GLY A 181 -15.60 -17.33 13.37
C GLY A 181 -16.73 -16.50 12.74
N PHE A 182 -16.51 -15.21 12.52
CA PHE A 182 -17.46 -14.36 11.81
C PHE A 182 -17.59 -14.74 10.33
N ALA A 183 -16.48 -14.94 9.62
CA ALA A 183 -16.47 -15.35 8.21
C ALA A 183 -17.14 -16.71 7.99
N ALA A 184 -16.99 -17.64 8.93
CA ALA A 184 -17.68 -18.94 8.89
C ALA A 184 -19.21 -18.80 9.02
N ARG A 185 -19.71 -17.80 9.75
CA ARG A 185 -21.16 -17.54 9.92
C ARG A 185 -21.75 -16.66 8.81
N HIS A 186 -20.94 -15.77 8.22
CA HIS A 186 -21.39 -14.76 7.25
C HIS A 186 -20.51 -14.75 5.99
N PRO A 187 -20.37 -15.89 5.30
CA PRO A 187 -19.40 -16.03 4.23
C PRO A 187 -19.60 -15.10 3.04
N GLN A 188 -20.87 -14.79 2.73
CA GLN A 188 -21.24 -13.90 1.63
C GLN A 188 -20.58 -12.51 1.73
N THR A 189 -20.24 -12.10 2.95
CA THR A 189 -19.66 -10.77 3.22
C THR A 189 -18.16 -10.66 2.91
N PHE A 190 -17.52 -11.76 2.51
CA PHE A 190 -16.10 -11.85 2.15
C PHE A 190 -15.87 -12.22 0.67
N ASN A 191 -16.93 -12.40 -0.13
CA ASN A 191 -16.84 -12.91 -1.50
C ASN A 191 -16.09 -11.99 -2.48
N SER A 192 -15.80 -10.72 -2.17
CA SER A 192 -15.03 -9.85 -3.08
C SER A 192 -13.52 -10.09 -3.06
N LEU A 193 -13.01 -10.80 -2.04
CA LEU A 193 -11.57 -11.06 -1.88
C LEU A 193 -11.11 -12.30 -2.66
N GLN A 194 -12.05 -13.10 -3.17
CA GLN A 194 -11.73 -14.18 -4.10
C GLN A 194 -11.76 -13.62 -5.53
N PRO A 195 -10.74 -13.87 -6.37
CA PRO A 195 -10.88 -13.64 -7.79
C PRO A 195 -12.13 -14.41 -8.27
N PRO A 196 -12.94 -13.85 -9.18
CA PRO A 196 -14.12 -14.55 -9.67
C PRO A 196 -13.67 -15.89 -10.21
N ALA A 197 -14.08 -16.97 -9.56
CA ALA A 197 -13.82 -18.32 -10.03
C ALA A 197 -14.27 -18.38 -11.51
N VAL A 198 -13.38 -18.86 -12.38
CA VAL A 198 -13.68 -19.05 -13.80
C VAL A 198 -14.64 -20.24 -13.90
N GLY A 199 -15.93 -20.03 -13.61
CA GLY A 199 -16.95 -21.07 -13.64
C GLY A 199 -18.26 -20.67 -12.95
N PRO A 200 -19.44 -21.01 -13.51
CA PRO A 200 -20.75 -20.60 -13.00
C PRO A 200 -21.26 -21.43 -11.79
N SER A 201 -20.41 -21.98 -10.93
CA SER A 201 -20.84 -22.96 -9.89
C SER A 201 -20.40 -22.69 -8.44
N ALA A 202 -19.82 -21.54 -8.11
CA ALA A 202 -19.24 -21.28 -6.78
C ALA A 202 -20.12 -20.45 -5.81
N THR A 203 -21.43 -20.30 -6.03
CA THR A 203 -22.22 -19.25 -5.36
C THR A 203 -22.92 -19.62 -4.05
N GLU A 204 -22.85 -20.85 -3.51
CA GLU A 204 -23.65 -21.18 -2.30
C GLU A 204 -22.96 -22.02 -1.21
N ALA A 205 -21.71 -22.46 -1.40
CA ALA A 205 -21.01 -23.20 -0.35
C ALA A 205 -20.41 -22.22 0.67
N ALA A 206 -20.64 -22.47 1.97
CA ALA A 206 -19.83 -21.86 3.02
C ALA A 206 -18.34 -22.09 2.71
N PRO A 207 -17.46 -21.09 2.90
CA PRO A 207 -16.04 -21.20 2.70
C PRO A 207 -15.57 -22.37 3.54
N ALA A 208 -14.75 -23.22 2.94
CA ALA A 208 -14.05 -24.24 3.70
C ALA A 208 -13.39 -23.56 4.94
N PRO A 209 -13.39 -24.19 6.12
CA PRO A 209 -12.88 -23.57 7.35
C PRO A 209 -11.50 -22.89 7.20
N GLY A 210 -10.63 -23.42 6.34
CA GLY A 210 -9.35 -22.79 6.02
C GLY A 210 -9.43 -21.45 5.29
N ALA A 211 -10.43 -21.23 4.43
CA ALA A 211 -10.67 -19.95 3.79
C ALA A 211 -11.18 -18.90 4.80
N ALA A 212 -12.03 -19.28 5.75
CA ALA A 212 -12.47 -18.39 6.83
C ALA A 212 -11.32 -17.98 7.75
N LEU A 213 -10.45 -18.94 8.14
CA LEU A 213 -9.23 -18.65 8.90
C LEU A 213 -8.26 -17.75 8.13
N LEU A 214 -8.09 -18.00 6.83
CA LEU A 214 -7.24 -17.17 6.00
C LEU A 214 -7.70 -15.70 5.99
N LEU A 215 -9.01 -15.48 5.81
CA LEU A 215 -9.60 -14.14 5.85
C LEU A 215 -9.41 -13.50 7.23
N GLY A 216 -9.56 -14.28 8.31
CA GLY A 216 -9.33 -13.79 9.66
C GLY A 216 -7.89 -13.35 9.91
N LEU A 217 -6.92 -14.14 9.45
CA LEU A 217 -5.50 -13.78 9.51
C LEU A 217 -5.21 -12.52 8.67
N GLN A 218 -5.75 -12.43 7.46
CA GLN A 218 -5.58 -11.25 6.60
C GLN A 218 -6.15 -9.99 7.25
N GLN A 219 -7.33 -10.06 7.88
CA GLN A 219 -7.90 -8.92 8.60
C GLN A 219 -7.04 -8.53 9.79
N ALA A 220 -6.57 -9.50 10.58
CA ALA A 220 -5.73 -9.23 11.76
C ALA A 220 -4.38 -8.58 11.42
N VAL A 221 -3.87 -8.82 10.21
CA VAL A 221 -2.63 -8.26 9.68
C VAL A 221 -2.78 -6.82 9.16
N ASN A 222 -3.94 -6.48 8.59
CA ASN A 222 -4.17 -5.17 7.99
C ASN A 222 -4.26 -4.03 9.02
N TYR A 223 -4.25 -4.35 10.32
CA TYR A 223 -4.21 -3.38 11.40
C TYR A 223 -2.76 -3.01 11.72
N ALA A 224 -2.37 -1.81 11.30
CA ALA A 224 -1.15 -1.15 11.74
C ALA A 224 -1.51 -0.16 12.85
N SER A 225 -1.03 -0.43 14.06
CA SER A 225 -1.15 0.49 15.19
C SER A 225 -0.19 1.66 14.99
N GLY A 226 -0.63 2.89 15.30
CA GLY A 226 0.25 4.07 15.27
C GLY A 226 1.33 4.06 16.38
N THR A 227 1.41 3.00 17.17
CA THR A 227 2.30 2.90 18.35
C THR A 227 3.76 2.68 18.01
N ASP A 228 4.05 2.10 16.85
CA ASP A 228 5.37 1.57 16.51
C ASP A 228 6.38 2.69 16.35
N ALA A 229 6.02 3.67 15.52
CA ALA A 229 6.80 4.88 15.34
C ALA A 229 7.03 5.63 16.67
N ALA A 230 6.05 5.61 17.58
CA ALA A 230 6.18 6.27 18.87
C ALA A 230 7.14 5.51 19.82
N LEU A 231 7.08 4.18 19.83
CA LEU A 231 7.98 3.33 20.61
C LEU A 231 9.43 3.42 20.08
N GLU A 232 9.61 3.33 18.76
CA GLU A 232 10.92 3.52 18.12
C GLU A 232 11.49 4.91 18.42
N ALA A 233 10.70 5.97 18.25
CA ALA A 233 11.11 7.32 18.57
C ALA A 233 11.49 7.48 20.05
N ALA A 234 10.78 6.82 20.97
CA ALA A 234 11.11 6.83 22.39
C ALA A 234 12.46 6.16 22.70
N CYS A 235 12.85 5.17 21.90
CA CYS A 235 14.03 4.33 22.14
C CYS A 235 15.25 4.68 21.29
N ARG A 236 15.14 5.65 20.38
CA ARG A 236 16.30 6.20 19.67
C ARG A 236 17.23 6.94 20.65
N PRO A 237 18.55 6.72 20.58
CA PRO A 237 19.51 7.47 21.40
C PRO A 237 19.40 8.98 21.16
N GLY A 238 18.98 9.73 22.17
CA GLY A 238 19.10 11.18 22.17
C GLY A 238 20.56 11.59 22.45
N GLY A 239 21.07 12.60 21.75
CA GLY A 239 22.47 13.06 21.86
C GLY A 239 22.89 13.66 23.22
N ASP A 240 22.08 13.57 24.28
CA ASP A 240 22.34 14.17 25.59
C ASP A 240 22.24 13.17 26.78
N ARG A 241 22.98 13.50 27.85
CA ARG A 241 23.55 12.66 28.93
C ARG A 241 22.58 11.86 29.83
N ALA A 242 23.14 10.80 30.45
CA ALA A 242 22.72 10.07 31.67
C ALA A 242 21.30 9.47 31.72
N GLY A 243 20.24 10.27 31.65
CA GLY A 243 18.85 9.78 31.61
C GLY A 243 18.55 8.96 30.35
N SER A 244 19.29 9.24 29.27
CA SER A 244 19.29 8.44 28.04
C SER A 244 19.73 6.98 28.26
N TRP A 245 20.66 6.69 29.18
CA TRP A 245 21.16 5.33 29.39
C TRP A 245 20.16 4.42 30.12
N GLN A 246 19.41 4.96 31.09
CA GLN A 246 18.39 4.17 31.79
C GLN A 246 17.23 3.84 30.84
N ARG A 247 16.75 4.85 30.09
CA ARG A 247 15.75 4.65 29.05
C ARG A 247 16.21 3.63 28.01
N LEU A 248 17.44 3.76 27.54
CA LEU A 248 18.04 2.79 26.62
C LEU A 248 18.05 1.38 27.22
N GLY A 249 18.41 1.24 28.49
CA GLY A 249 18.36 -0.04 29.20
C GLY A 249 16.95 -0.65 29.24
N TRP A 250 15.91 0.15 29.50
CA TRP A 250 14.53 -0.32 29.42
C TRP A 250 14.12 -0.70 28.00
N CYS A 251 14.51 0.08 27.00
CA CYS A 251 14.27 -0.22 25.59
C CYS A 251 14.92 -1.53 25.15
N VAL A 252 16.15 -1.79 25.60
CA VAL A 252 16.84 -3.07 25.33
C VAL A 252 16.09 -4.23 25.99
N GLN A 253 15.73 -4.12 27.27
CA GLN A 253 14.98 -5.18 27.97
C GLN A 253 13.61 -5.46 27.35
N ALA A 254 12.87 -4.39 27.02
CA ALA A 254 11.61 -4.50 26.31
C ALA A 254 11.80 -5.12 24.91
N GLY A 255 12.78 -4.67 24.14
CA GLY A 255 13.10 -5.20 22.82
C GLY A 255 13.44 -6.68 22.85
N THR A 256 14.28 -7.12 23.80
CA THR A 256 14.60 -8.53 24.03
C THR A 256 13.36 -9.33 24.39
N LEU A 257 12.50 -8.82 25.26
CA LEU A 257 11.26 -9.50 25.65
C LEU A 257 10.31 -9.68 24.46
N LEU A 258 10.08 -8.62 23.67
CA LEU A 258 9.25 -8.66 22.47
C LEU A 258 9.82 -9.63 21.42
N ALA A 259 11.14 -9.56 21.15
CA ALA A 259 11.83 -10.40 20.17
C ALA A 259 11.81 -11.90 20.53
N SER A 260 12.01 -12.23 21.82
CA SER A 260 12.12 -13.62 22.28
C SER A 260 10.78 -14.25 22.69
N LYS A 261 9.85 -13.46 23.25
CA LYS A 261 8.60 -13.95 23.84
C LYS A 261 7.33 -13.38 23.20
N GLY A 262 7.45 -12.59 22.13
CA GLY A 262 6.29 -12.16 21.37
C GLY A 262 5.49 -13.36 20.84
N ASN A 263 4.18 -13.36 21.07
CA ASN A 263 3.24 -14.39 20.60
C ASN A 263 2.84 -14.22 19.12
N SER A 264 3.30 -13.15 18.47
CA SER A 264 3.14 -12.90 17.04
C SER A 264 4.47 -12.59 16.39
N LEU A 265 4.55 -12.87 15.08
CA LEU A 265 5.74 -12.56 14.30
C LEU A 265 5.96 -11.04 14.20
N ALA A 266 4.88 -10.24 14.11
CA ALA A 266 5.03 -8.78 14.14
C ALA A 266 5.58 -8.26 15.46
N LEU A 267 5.17 -8.86 16.59
CA LEU A 267 5.67 -8.45 17.90
C LEU A 267 7.16 -8.78 18.04
N ARG A 268 7.59 -9.94 17.52
CA ARG A 268 9.01 -10.32 17.47
C ARG A 268 9.82 -9.42 16.56
N GLU A 269 9.29 -9.12 15.37
CA GLU A 269 9.91 -8.19 14.40
C GLU A 269 10.08 -6.80 15.02
N ARG A 270 9.06 -6.30 15.74
CA ARG A 270 9.09 -5.04 16.48
C ARG A 270 10.15 -5.04 17.58
N GLY A 271 10.27 -6.14 18.33
CA GLY A 271 11.32 -6.29 19.33
C GLY A 271 12.73 -6.21 18.74
N LEU A 272 12.94 -6.83 17.58
CA LEU A 272 14.21 -6.78 16.86
C LEU A 272 14.51 -5.36 16.32
N ALA A 273 13.52 -4.70 15.72
CA ALA A 273 13.65 -3.32 15.26
C ALA A 273 14.00 -2.37 16.41
N LEU A 274 13.41 -2.58 17.60
CA LEU A 274 13.72 -1.80 18.80
C LEU A 274 15.17 -2.01 19.24
N LEU A 275 15.64 -3.25 19.28
CA LEU A 275 17.02 -3.59 19.63
C LEU A 275 18.02 -2.94 18.65
N GLU A 276 17.73 -3.00 17.35
CA GLU A 276 18.55 -2.36 16.31
C GLU A 276 18.58 -0.83 16.49
N ALA A 277 17.42 -0.20 16.73
CA ALA A 277 17.32 1.23 16.97
C ALA A 277 18.09 1.70 18.21
N THR A 278 18.25 0.84 19.23
CA THR A 278 19.04 1.14 20.43
C THR A 278 20.56 1.08 20.20
N GLY A 279 21.01 0.44 19.12
CA GLY A 279 22.44 0.14 18.90
C GLY A 279 23.01 -0.86 19.91
N ALA A 280 22.16 -1.68 20.54
CA ALA A 280 22.61 -2.73 21.45
C ALA A 280 23.53 -3.75 20.74
N GLY A 281 24.43 -4.37 21.50
CA GLY A 281 25.49 -5.24 20.99
C GLY A 281 24.99 -6.34 20.05
N VAL A 282 25.65 -6.47 18.90
CA VAL A 282 25.23 -7.23 17.72
C VAL A 282 25.06 -8.75 17.95
N ALA A 283 25.75 -9.33 18.93
CA ALA A 283 25.79 -10.79 19.10
C ALA A 283 24.44 -11.39 19.54
N ASP A 284 23.79 -10.85 20.57
CA ASP A 284 22.50 -11.37 21.06
C ASP A 284 21.35 -11.08 20.07
N ILE A 285 21.47 -9.99 19.29
CA ILE A 285 20.51 -9.64 18.23
C ILE A 285 20.58 -10.66 17.09
N ALA A 286 21.78 -11.12 16.72
CA ALA A 286 21.95 -12.07 15.61
C ALA A 286 21.26 -13.42 15.90
N ASP A 287 21.34 -13.92 17.13
CA ASP A 287 20.64 -15.15 17.51
C ASP A 287 19.12 -14.99 17.51
N LEU A 288 18.60 -13.89 18.09
CA LEU A 288 17.17 -13.58 18.06
C LEU A 288 16.65 -13.39 16.63
N ARG A 289 17.44 -12.74 15.77
CA ARG A 289 17.15 -12.55 14.35
C ARG A 289 17.09 -13.90 13.62
N ARG A 290 18.07 -14.78 13.85
CA ARG A 290 18.09 -16.14 13.28
C ARG A 290 16.86 -16.93 13.69
N GLU A 291 16.49 -16.90 14.96
CA GLU A 291 15.28 -17.57 15.45
C GLU A 291 14.00 -16.99 14.83
N PHE A 292 13.89 -15.66 14.76
CA PHE A 292 12.76 -15.00 14.12
C PHE A 292 12.65 -15.38 12.64
N ASP A 293 13.76 -15.35 11.90
CA ASP A 293 13.75 -15.66 10.47
C ASP A 293 13.39 -17.14 10.23
N TRP A 294 13.80 -18.05 11.11
CA TRP A 294 13.39 -19.46 11.06
C TRP A 294 11.88 -19.62 11.23
N LEU A 295 11.30 -18.93 12.22
CA LEU A 295 9.86 -18.92 12.45
C LEU A 295 9.13 -18.27 11.26
N ARG A 296 9.64 -17.16 10.72
CA ARG A 296 9.07 -16.46 9.56
C ARG A 296 9.08 -17.34 8.31
N ALA A 297 10.20 -17.98 7.99
CA ALA A 297 10.32 -18.87 6.83
C ALA A 297 9.38 -20.08 6.93
N ASN A 298 9.03 -20.49 8.14
CA ASN A 298 8.14 -21.63 8.41
C ASN A 298 6.77 -21.20 8.97
N ALA A 299 6.41 -19.92 8.86
CA ALA A 299 5.24 -19.37 9.53
C ALA A 299 3.98 -20.15 9.19
N ALA A 300 3.09 -20.30 10.17
CA ALA A 300 1.72 -20.79 9.94
C ALA A 300 0.79 -19.70 9.38
N THR A 301 1.28 -18.48 9.17
CA THR A 301 0.51 -17.36 8.61
C THR A 301 0.95 -17.10 7.18
N PRO A 302 0.02 -17.06 6.22
CA PRO A 302 0.40 -16.98 4.82
C PRO A 302 1.04 -15.67 4.37
N GLN A 303 0.83 -14.58 5.11
CA GLN A 303 1.54 -13.31 4.90
C GLN A 303 3.07 -13.47 4.97
N TYR A 304 3.55 -14.32 5.89
CA TYR A 304 4.98 -14.54 6.11
C TYR A 304 5.51 -15.72 5.29
N ASN A 305 4.65 -16.70 4.99
CA ASN A 305 4.98 -17.83 4.13
C ASN A 305 3.82 -18.14 3.16
N PRO A 306 3.85 -17.63 1.91
CA PRO A 306 2.76 -17.83 0.96
C PRO A 306 2.56 -19.32 0.58
N LYS A 307 3.57 -20.18 0.76
CA LYS A 307 3.45 -21.64 0.52
C LYS A 307 2.44 -22.30 1.49
N VAL A 308 2.06 -21.63 2.58
CA VAL A 308 1.03 -22.12 3.52
C VAL A 308 -0.37 -22.14 2.89
N HIS A 309 -0.64 -21.26 1.92
CA HIS A 309 -1.95 -21.21 1.25
C HIS A 309 -2.30 -22.48 0.46
N LEU A 310 -1.30 -23.32 0.16
CA LEU A 310 -1.44 -24.47 -0.72
C LEU A 310 -2.30 -25.59 -0.11
N ASP A 311 -2.51 -25.60 1.22
CA ASP A 311 -3.43 -26.54 1.89
C ASP A 311 -4.17 -25.88 3.08
N PRO A 312 -5.37 -25.32 2.82
CA PRO A 312 -6.17 -24.66 3.85
C PRO A 312 -6.60 -25.57 5.02
N ALA A 313 -6.65 -26.89 4.84
CA ALA A 313 -7.00 -27.80 5.93
C ALA A 313 -5.88 -27.86 6.97
N THR A 314 -4.63 -27.91 6.51
CA THR A 314 -3.47 -27.91 7.40
C THR A 314 -3.29 -26.60 8.15
N LEU A 315 -3.67 -25.47 7.54
CA LEU A 315 -3.69 -24.17 8.21
C LEU A 315 -4.63 -24.18 9.42
N VAL A 316 -5.83 -24.79 9.28
CA VAL A 316 -6.77 -24.92 10.40
C VAL A 316 -6.20 -25.80 11.51
N ASP A 317 -5.52 -26.89 11.16
CA ASP A 317 -4.89 -27.77 12.15
C ASP A 317 -3.79 -27.06 12.93
N ASP A 318 -2.94 -26.30 12.24
CA ASP A 318 -1.85 -25.52 12.85
C ASP A 318 -2.40 -24.49 13.86
N TRP A 319 -3.55 -23.88 13.56
CA TRP A 319 -4.20 -22.86 14.42
C TRP A 319 -5.24 -23.39 15.42
N ARG A 320 -5.57 -24.69 15.41
CA ARG A 320 -6.69 -25.23 16.20
C ARG A 320 -6.48 -25.06 17.71
N GLY A 321 -7.25 -24.17 18.34
CA GLY A 321 -7.18 -23.96 19.80
C GLY A 321 -5.91 -23.25 20.26
N VAL A 322 -5.25 -22.48 19.39
CA VAL A 322 -4.14 -21.58 19.75
C VAL A 322 -4.47 -20.17 19.30
N GLN A 323 -4.23 -19.20 20.19
CA GLN A 323 -4.34 -17.75 19.94
C GLN A 323 -2.96 -17.10 19.80
N ASP A 324 -1.95 -17.91 19.50
CA ASP A 324 -0.53 -17.55 19.44
C ASP A 324 0.01 -18.03 18.09
N GLU A 325 0.45 -17.07 17.26
CA GLU A 325 0.95 -17.31 15.91
C GLU A 325 2.27 -18.08 15.93
N VAL A 326 3.10 -17.85 16.95
CA VAL A 326 4.36 -18.57 17.15
C VAL A 326 4.08 -20.01 17.57
N ALA A 327 3.09 -20.24 18.43
CA ALA A 327 2.65 -21.59 18.80
C ALA A 327 2.05 -22.34 17.60
N ALA A 328 1.24 -21.67 16.78
CA ALA A 328 0.73 -22.24 15.52
C ALA A 328 1.87 -22.60 14.56
N THR A 329 2.87 -21.73 14.44
CA THR A 329 4.10 -21.98 13.67
C THR A 329 4.90 -23.16 14.23
N GLY A 330 5.00 -23.29 15.56
CA GLY A 330 5.64 -24.44 16.22
C GLY A 330 4.94 -25.77 15.91
N ARG A 331 3.61 -25.78 15.86
CA ARG A 331 2.84 -26.97 15.46
C ARG A 331 3.08 -27.33 14.00
N ARG A 332 3.14 -26.33 13.12
CA ARG A 332 3.50 -26.53 11.72
C ARG A 332 4.89 -27.14 11.58
N LEU A 333 5.89 -26.59 12.27
CA LEU A 333 7.25 -27.15 12.29
C LEU A 333 7.25 -28.61 12.73
N ALA A 334 6.57 -28.93 13.83
CA ALA A 334 6.44 -30.31 14.33
C ALA A 334 5.78 -31.24 13.29
N ARG A 335 4.72 -30.80 12.62
CA ARG A 335 4.05 -31.55 11.55
C ARG A 335 4.95 -31.80 10.34
N LEU A 336 5.83 -30.85 10.02
CA LEU A 336 6.83 -30.97 8.96
C LEU A 336 8.09 -31.77 9.38
N GLY A 337 8.17 -32.23 10.63
CA GLY A 337 9.35 -32.89 11.17
C GLY A 337 10.56 -31.96 11.34
N LEU A 338 10.32 -30.65 11.43
CA LEU A 338 11.34 -29.62 11.59
C LEU A 338 11.49 -29.22 13.07
N PRO A 339 12.69 -28.83 13.53
CA PRO A 339 12.90 -28.40 14.90
C PRO A 339 12.19 -27.06 15.20
N PRO A 340 11.78 -26.83 16.46
CA PRO A 340 11.13 -25.57 16.87
C PRO A 340 12.08 -24.37 16.85
N GLN A 341 13.39 -24.62 16.87
CA GLN A 341 14.45 -23.62 16.80
C GLN A 341 15.22 -23.80 15.50
N ALA A 342 15.84 -22.71 15.03
CA ALA A 342 16.72 -22.74 13.88
C ALA A 342 17.85 -23.78 14.11
N PRO A 343 18.06 -24.75 13.20
CA PRO A 343 19.17 -25.69 13.30
C PRO A 343 20.52 -24.98 13.42
N ALA A 344 21.51 -25.63 14.05
CA ALA A 344 22.87 -25.08 14.12
C ALA A 344 23.43 -24.86 12.71
N GLY A 345 23.94 -23.65 12.44
CA GLY A 345 24.43 -23.25 11.11
C GLY A 345 23.33 -22.98 10.08
N TRP A 346 22.05 -23.04 10.46
CA TRP A 346 20.98 -22.52 9.61
C TRP A 346 21.16 -21.00 9.49
N VAL A 347 21.25 -20.53 8.27
CA VAL A 347 21.24 -19.10 7.94
C VAL A 347 19.92 -18.84 7.26
N ALA A 348 19.29 -17.72 7.64
CA ALA A 348 18.05 -17.27 7.04
C ALA A 348 18.22 -17.21 5.53
N ASP A 349 17.62 -18.19 4.86
CA ASP A 349 17.52 -18.30 3.42
C ASP A 349 18.83 -17.84 2.74
N ALA A 350 19.90 -18.63 2.88
CA ALA A 350 21.20 -18.32 2.24
C ALA A 350 21.04 -18.03 0.73
N GLU A 351 19.98 -18.59 0.13
CA GLU A 351 19.51 -18.23 -1.20
C GLU A 351 18.88 -16.83 -1.25
N SER A 352 17.93 -16.44 -0.39
CA SER A 352 17.50 -15.04 -0.24
C SER A 352 18.66 -14.09 -0.02
N GLU A 353 19.60 -14.37 0.88
CA GLU A 353 20.73 -13.46 1.11
C GLU A 353 21.62 -13.35 -0.14
N ARG A 354 21.81 -14.47 -0.84
CA ARG A 354 22.53 -14.48 -2.12
C ARG A 354 21.78 -13.66 -3.15
N LEU A 355 20.47 -13.87 -3.30
CA LEU A 355 19.61 -13.12 -4.20
C LEU A 355 19.57 -11.64 -3.83
N ASP A 356 19.50 -11.29 -2.55
CA ASP A 356 19.53 -9.91 -2.07
C ASP A 356 20.87 -9.24 -2.41
N ARG A 357 22.00 -9.95 -2.24
CA ARG A 357 23.32 -9.47 -2.66
C ARG A 357 23.41 -9.33 -4.18
N SER A 358 22.92 -10.31 -4.94
CA SER A 358 22.86 -10.25 -6.41
C SER A 358 22.00 -9.07 -6.86
N TRP A 359 20.85 -8.84 -6.20
CA TRP A 359 19.93 -7.75 -6.49
C TRP A 359 20.57 -6.39 -6.19
N GLN A 360 21.17 -6.23 -5.00
CA GLN A 360 21.83 -4.98 -4.63
C GLN A 360 23.00 -4.68 -5.55
N ALA A 361 23.85 -5.67 -5.84
CA ALA A 361 24.98 -5.49 -6.76
C ALA A 361 24.52 -5.06 -8.16
N TRP A 362 23.45 -5.69 -8.67
CA TRP A 362 22.87 -5.33 -9.95
C TRP A 362 22.22 -3.93 -9.93
N VAL A 363 21.49 -3.58 -8.87
CA VAL A 363 20.92 -2.23 -8.69
C VAL A 363 22.01 -1.18 -8.64
N ASP A 364 23.08 -1.43 -7.89
CA ASP A 364 24.22 -0.51 -7.76
C ASP A 364 24.89 -0.34 -9.13
N GLU A 365 25.13 -1.42 -9.87
CA GLU A 365 25.68 -1.40 -11.23
C GLU A 365 24.81 -0.57 -12.19
N VAL A 366 23.49 -0.81 -12.21
CA VAL A 366 22.53 -0.06 -13.05
C VAL A 366 22.52 1.42 -12.65
N THR A 367 22.48 1.72 -11.35
CA THR A 367 22.41 3.10 -10.85
C THR A 367 23.70 3.86 -11.12
N ASP A 368 24.86 3.21 -11.00
CA ASP A 368 26.18 3.78 -11.29
C ASP A 368 26.34 4.06 -12.79
N ASP A 369 25.98 3.12 -13.68
CA ASP A 369 26.01 3.33 -15.13
C ASP A 369 25.10 4.50 -15.56
N LEU A 370 23.86 4.50 -15.07
CA LEU A 370 22.90 5.56 -15.34
C LEU A 370 23.35 6.91 -14.75
N GLY A 371 23.93 6.91 -13.56
CA GLY A 371 24.49 8.10 -12.90
C GLY A 371 25.69 8.69 -13.62
N ALA A 372 26.50 7.84 -14.27
CA ALA A 372 27.67 8.22 -15.08
C ALA A 372 27.29 8.64 -16.52
N SER A 373 26.06 8.40 -16.95
CA SER A 373 25.60 8.72 -18.30
C SER A 373 25.68 10.21 -18.62
N ARG A 374 25.94 10.54 -19.89
CA ARG A 374 25.85 11.91 -20.40
C ARG A 374 24.41 12.34 -20.70
N ASP A 375 23.48 11.39 -20.79
CA ASP A 375 22.07 11.68 -20.99
C ASP A 375 21.44 12.09 -19.65
N PRO A 376 20.93 13.33 -19.50
CA PRO A 376 20.34 13.77 -18.25
C PRO A 376 19.08 12.97 -17.87
N ARG A 377 18.43 12.30 -18.83
CA ARG A 377 17.29 11.42 -18.58
C ARG A 377 17.72 10.15 -17.86
N GLU A 378 18.81 9.53 -18.29
CA GLU A 378 19.38 8.35 -17.63
C GLU A 378 19.84 8.68 -16.20
N ARG A 379 20.51 9.82 -16.01
CA ARG A 379 20.90 10.30 -14.67
C ARG A 379 19.69 10.53 -13.75
N ALA A 380 18.62 11.12 -14.28
CA ALA A 380 17.39 11.34 -13.52
C ALA A 380 16.69 10.01 -13.18
N LEU A 381 16.73 9.01 -14.08
CA LEU A 381 16.26 7.66 -13.79
C LEU A 381 17.06 7.00 -12.66
N ALA A 382 18.39 7.15 -12.66
CA ALA A 382 19.25 6.68 -11.55
C ALA A 382 18.83 7.26 -10.20
N LEU A 383 18.60 8.58 -10.12
CA LEU A 383 18.13 9.24 -8.89
C LEU A 383 16.75 8.74 -8.46
N GLN A 384 15.85 8.49 -9.41
CA GLN A 384 14.53 7.93 -9.13
C GLN A 384 14.61 6.47 -8.66
N LEU A 385 15.51 5.66 -9.22
CA LEU A 385 15.76 4.28 -8.79
C LEU A 385 16.31 4.27 -7.35
N ALA A 386 17.35 5.06 -7.08
CA ALA A 386 17.93 5.20 -5.73
C ALA A 386 16.87 5.61 -4.69
N ARG A 387 15.98 6.55 -5.05
CA ARG A 387 14.85 6.96 -4.19
C ARG A 387 13.79 5.87 -4.01
N SER A 388 13.51 5.08 -5.05
CA SER A 388 12.49 4.03 -4.97
C SER A 388 12.97 2.79 -4.21
N LEU A 389 14.29 2.62 -4.10
CA LEU A 389 14.95 1.48 -3.48
C LEU A 389 15.49 1.77 -2.07
N SER A 390 15.45 3.03 -1.61
CA SER A 390 15.75 3.38 -0.22
C SER A 390 14.61 2.92 0.70
N ASP A 391 14.93 2.05 1.67
CA ASP A 391 13.96 1.30 2.48
C ASP A 391 13.16 2.16 3.50
N ASP A 392 13.63 3.35 3.85
CA ASP A 392 13.21 4.00 5.10
C ASP A 392 12.31 5.23 4.91
N GLY A 393 11.93 5.59 3.68
CA GLY A 393 11.40 6.94 3.43
C GLY A 393 12.46 8.05 3.63
N ASP A 394 13.60 7.72 4.24
CA ASP A 394 14.89 8.39 4.15
C ASP A 394 15.54 8.10 2.78
N ALA A 395 14.77 8.22 1.70
CA ALA A 395 15.40 8.59 0.44
C ALA A 395 16.21 9.83 0.80
N PRO A 396 17.55 9.79 0.70
CA PRO A 396 18.35 10.81 1.33
C PRO A 396 17.86 12.13 0.75
N ALA A 397 17.63 13.15 1.59
CA ALA A 397 17.15 14.46 1.13
C ALA A 397 18.03 14.99 -0.05
N SER A 398 19.24 14.46 -0.18
CA SER A 398 20.10 14.57 -1.35
C SER A 398 19.45 14.12 -2.66
N SER A 399 18.69 13.02 -2.78
CA SER A 399 18.15 12.57 -4.07
C SER A 399 17.14 13.56 -4.68
N ALA A 400 16.26 14.15 -3.86
CA ALA A 400 15.35 15.20 -4.33
C ALA A 400 16.12 16.48 -4.72
N THR A 401 17.11 16.86 -3.91
CA THR A 401 17.98 18.01 -4.17
C THR A 401 18.82 17.82 -5.45
N LEU A 402 19.44 16.65 -5.61
CA LEU A 402 20.24 16.27 -6.78
C LEU A 402 19.38 16.24 -8.05
N LEU A 403 18.12 15.84 -7.94
CA LEU A 403 17.19 15.85 -9.06
C LEU A 403 16.76 17.27 -9.43
N ALA A 404 16.54 18.14 -8.45
CA ALA A 404 16.31 19.57 -8.67
C ALA A 404 17.55 20.25 -9.31
N ASP A 405 18.75 19.95 -8.83
CA ASP A 405 20.02 20.44 -9.40
C ASP A 405 20.20 19.95 -10.84
N LEU A 406 19.90 18.68 -11.12
CA LEU A 406 19.93 18.11 -12.46
C LEU A 406 18.91 18.79 -13.38
N ALA A 407 17.69 19.03 -12.89
CA ALA A 407 16.66 19.75 -13.62
C ALA A 407 17.09 21.20 -13.91
N ALA A 408 17.70 21.89 -12.95
CA ALA A 408 18.23 23.24 -13.13
C ALA A 408 19.37 23.30 -14.16
N ALA A 409 20.24 22.29 -14.18
CA ALA A 409 21.33 22.17 -15.17
C ALA A 409 20.81 21.81 -16.58
N HIS A 410 19.63 21.20 -16.67
CA HIS A 410 19.03 20.75 -17.94
C HIS A 410 17.60 21.30 -18.12
N PRO A 411 17.42 22.63 -18.21
CA PRO A 411 16.10 23.26 -18.32
C PRO A 411 15.39 22.96 -19.65
N GLY A 412 16.07 22.28 -20.59
CA GLY A 412 15.54 21.81 -21.88
C GLY A 412 14.96 20.38 -21.85
N ALA A 413 15.15 19.64 -20.76
CA ALA A 413 14.82 18.21 -20.70
C ALA A 413 13.49 17.99 -19.96
N ALA A 414 12.36 18.03 -20.68
CA ALA A 414 11.02 17.96 -20.10
C ALA A 414 10.83 16.73 -19.18
N ALA A 415 11.30 15.56 -19.60
CA ALA A 415 11.27 14.35 -18.80
C ALA A 415 11.93 14.54 -17.42
N VAL A 416 13.12 15.16 -17.36
CA VAL A 416 13.86 15.43 -16.12
C VAL A 416 13.08 16.38 -15.22
N GLN A 417 12.46 17.42 -15.79
CA GLN A 417 11.63 18.35 -15.02
C GLN A 417 10.41 17.66 -14.40
N TRP A 418 9.77 16.73 -15.14
CA TRP A 418 8.66 15.91 -14.63
C TRP A 418 9.08 15.05 -13.44
N LEU A 419 10.28 14.46 -13.46
CA LEU A 419 10.79 13.71 -12.32
C LEU A 419 11.14 14.61 -11.12
N ALA A 420 11.75 15.77 -11.34
CA ALA A 420 12.04 16.73 -10.27
C ALA A 420 10.77 17.18 -9.54
N LEU A 421 9.74 17.52 -10.31
CA LEU A 421 8.43 17.87 -9.77
C LEU A 421 7.77 16.72 -9.00
N ARG A 422 7.96 15.46 -9.43
CA ARG A 422 7.47 14.32 -8.65
C ARG A 422 8.20 14.22 -7.31
N ALA A 423 9.50 14.52 -7.30
CA ALA A 423 10.31 14.46 -6.11
C ALA A 423 9.95 15.57 -5.11
N ASP A 424 9.63 16.76 -5.63
CA ASP A 424 9.08 17.92 -4.92
C ASP A 424 7.97 18.58 -5.77
N PRO A 425 6.69 18.31 -5.46
CA PRO A 425 5.55 18.88 -6.19
C PRO A 425 5.46 20.40 -6.21
N PHE A 426 6.27 21.09 -5.40
CA PHE A 426 6.30 22.55 -5.27
C PHE A 426 7.58 23.19 -5.83
N ASP A 427 8.42 22.45 -6.55
CA ASP A 427 9.61 23.00 -7.20
C ASP A 427 9.22 24.02 -8.29
N ALA A 428 9.24 25.30 -7.91
CA ALA A 428 8.87 26.41 -8.78
C ALA A 428 9.75 26.51 -10.04
N ALA A 429 11.01 26.07 -9.99
CA ALA A 429 11.90 26.11 -11.13
C ALA A 429 11.54 25.02 -12.14
N ALA A 430 11.26 23.79 -11.66
CA ALA A 430 10.79 22.70 -12.49
C ALA A 430 9.44 23.01 -13.14
N ILE A 431 8.51 23.60 -12.37
CA ILE A 431 7.21 24.04 -12.90
C ILE A 431 7.39 25.09 -14.00
N ALA A 432 8.20 26.13 -13.76
CA ALA A 432 8.45 27.18 -14.74
C ALA A 432 9.17 26.64 -16.00
N ALA A 433 10.04 25.63 -15.86
CA ALA A 433 10.67 24.97 -17.00
C ALA A 433 9.66 24.17 -17.81
N LEU A 434 8.81 23.34 -17.18
CA LEU A 434 7.77 22.59 -17.86
C LEU A 434 6.80 23.49 -18.62
N GLN A 435 6.40 24.62 -18.04
CA GLN A 435 5.54 25.60 -18.73
C GLN A 435 6.18 26.20 -19.98
N ARG A 436 7.51 26.33 -20.03
CA ARG A 436 8.22 26.79 -21.23
C ARG A 436 8.40 25.69 -22.26
N LEU A 437 8.69 24.47 -21.82
CA LEU A 437 8.96 23.33 -22.70
C LEU A 437 7.69 22.75 -23.29
N GLU A 438 6.62 22.76 -22.51
CA GLU A 438 5.33 22.17 -22.84
C GLU A 438 4.21 23.16 -22.51
N PRO A 439 4.16 24.35 -23.16
CA PRO A 439 3.16 25.38 -22.87
C PRO A 439 1.72 24.86 -23.05
N GLY A 440 1.56 23.83 -23.87
CA GLY A 440 0.30 23.14 -24.07
C GLY A 440 0.00 21.97 -23.15
N ASN A 441 0.91 21.56 -22.28
CA ASN A 441 0.65 20.45 -21.38
C ASN A 441 -0.19 20.94 -20.18
N PRO A 442 -1.44 20.48 -20.02
CA PRO A 442 -2.34 20.90 -18.97
C PRO A 442 -1.78 20.63 -17.60
N LEU A 443 -1.08 19.50 -17.42
CA LEU A 443 -0.47 19.18 -16.15
C LEU A 443 0.56 20.25 -15.74
N SER A 444 1.32 20.82 -16.67
CA SER A 444 2.29 21.88 -16.37
C SER A 444 1.64 23.22 -15.96
N ALA A 445 0.50 23.55 -16.57
CA ALA A 445 -0.26 24.76 -16.26
C ALA A 445 -0.93 24.71 -14.88
N MET A 446 -1.17 23.50 -14.36
CA MET A 446 -1.94 23.27 -13.14
C MET A 446 -1.12 23.29 -11.86
N LEU A 447 0.20 23.15 -11.96
CA LEU A 447 1.10 23.08 -10.80
C LEU A 447 1.26 24.42 -10.09
N VAL A 448 0.81 25.53 -10.70
CA VAL A 448 0.85 26.89 -10.12
C VAL A 448 -0.52 27.33 -9.58
N ALA A 449 -1.44 26.41 -9.30
CA ALA A 449 -2.80 26.80 -8.89
C ALA A 449 -2.82 27.57 -7.55
N ALA A 450 -2.61 28.88 -7.63
CA ALA A 450 -3.00 29.85 -6.62
C ALA A 450 -4.54 29.85 -6.49
N PRO A 451 -5.09 30.17 -5.31
CA PRO A 451 -6.52 30.07 -5.02
C PRO A 451 -7.43 31.09 -5.75
N ASP A 452 -6.96 31.80 -6.77
CA ASP A 452 -7.67 32.89 -7.45
C ASP A 452 -7.94 32.65 -8.96
N GLY A 453 -8.78 33.52 -9.55
CA GLY A 453 -9.36 33.38 -10.90
C GLY A 453 -8.38 33.25 -12.07
N GLU A 454 -7.06 33.37 -11.83
CA GLU A 454 -6.02 33.06 -12.80
C GLU A 454 -5.99 31.56 -13.17
N PHE A 455 -6.42 30.69 -12.25
CA PHE A 455 -6.50 29.24 -12.45
C PHE A 455 -7.37 28.87 -13.67
N ALA A 456 -8.56 29.46 -13.80
CA ALA A 456 -9.49 29.14 -14.88
C ALA A 456 -8.96 29.54 -16.26
N ARG A 457 -8.23 30.68 -16.35
CA ARG A 457 -7.60 31.16 -17.58
C ARG A 457 -6.46 30.25 -18.03
N ARG A 458 -5.53 29.92 -17.11
CA ARG A 458 -4.38 29.04 -17.41
C ARG A 458 -4.83 27.63 -17.79
N LEU A 459 -5.87 27.12 -17.14
CA LEU A 459 -6.48 25.84 -17.48
C LEU A 459 -7.12 25.85 -18.87
N GLN A 460 -7.71 26.98 -19.29
CA GLN A 460 -8.28 27.12 -20.63
C GLN A 460 -7.24 27.21 -21.75
N GLU A 461 -6.11 27.88 -21.51
CA GLU A 461 -4.98 27.95 -22.44
C GLU A 461 -4.34 26.55 -22.64
N ALA A 462 -4.18 25.78 -21.57
CA ALA A 462 -3.52 24.48 -21.63
C ALA A 462 -4.37 23.36 -22.26
N VAL A 463 -5.70 23.50 -22.34
CA VAL A 463 -6.58 22.55 -23.03
C VAL A 463 -6.40 22.58 -24.56
N VAL A 464 -5.95 23.72 -25.11
CA VAL A 464 -5.89 23.94 -26.57
C VAL A 464 -4.70 23.23 -27.22
N GLU A 465 -3.65 22.91 -26.46
CA GLU A 465 -2.34 22.55 -27.02
C GLU A 465 -1.76 21.18 -26.56
N ALA A 466 -2.51 20.34 -25.82
CA ALA A 466 -1.87 19.20 -25.14
C ALA A 466 -1.55 17.94 -25.95
N GLY A 467 -0.40 17.37 -25.59
CA GLY A 467 0.02 15.98 -25.86
C GLY A 467 0.51 15.31 -24.58
N ASP A 468 -0.41 14.81 -23.75
CA ASP A 468 -0.17 14.33 -22.37
C ASP A 468 0.47 12.92 -22.25
N GLY A 469 1.30 12.54 -23.23
CA GLY A 469 1.78 11.16 -23.37
C GLY A 469 3.27 10.98 -23.61
N ALA A 470 3.93 12.03 -24.11
CA ALA A 470 5.27 11.92 -24.65
C ALA A 470 6.31 11.55 -23.58
N HIS A 471 6.22 12.14 -22.39
CA HIS A 471 7.17 11.92 -21.30
C HIS A 471 7.11 10.48 -20.76
N VAL A 472 5.91 9.88 -20.71
CA VAL A 472 5.73 8.49 -20.28
C VAL A 472 6.41 7.52 -21.25
N GLY A 473 6.11 7.66 -22.55
CA GLY A 473 6.74 6.83 -23.58
C GLY A 473 8.24 7.03 -23.64
N GLU A 474 8.72 8.24 -23.36
CA GLU A 474 10.14 8.57 -23.24
C GLU A 474 10.79 7.86 -22.04
N TRP A 475 10.17 7.90 -20.86
CA TRP A 475 10.66 7.20 -19.68
C TRP A 475 10.69 5.68 -19.87
N LEU A 476 9.66 5.12 -20.52
CA LEU A 476 9.65 3.72 -20.92
C LEU A 476 10.80 3.38 -21.86
N ARG A 477 11.08 4.25 -22.84
CA ARG A 477 12.19 4.04 -23.77
C ARG A 477 13.54 4.09 -23.07
N VAL A 478 13.75 5.07 -22.19
CA VAL A 478 14.98 5.21 -21.40
C VAL A 478 15.17 4.02 -20.46
N GLY A 479 14.12 3.62 -19.74
CA GLY A 479 14.14 2.46 -18.85
C GLY A 479 14.42 1.16 -19.58
N VAL A 480 13.66 0.85 -20.65
CA VAL A 480 13.87 -0.38 -21.44
C VAL A 480 15.29 -0.41 -22.04
N ALA A 481 15.78 0.72 -22.57
CA ALA A 481 17.15 0.79 -23.09
C ALA A 481 18.21 0.59 -22.00
N ALA A 482 17.99 1.13 -20.79
CA ALA A 482 18.87 0.95 -19.65
C ALA A 482 18.92 -0.51 -19.20
N PHE A 483 17.77 -1.12 -18.94
CA PHE A 483 17.69 -2.51 -18.46
C PHE A 483 18.13 -3.52 -19.52
N ALA A 484 18.02 -3.20 -20.82
CA ALA A 484 18.61 -4.03 -21.87
C ALA A 484 20.15 -4.06 -21.85
N ARG A 485 20.81 -3.01 -21.32
CA ARG A 485 22.28 -3.01 -21.13
C ARG A 485 22.71 -3.83 -19.92
N HIS A 486 21.81 -3.97 -18.95
CA HIS A 486 22.05 -4.61 -17.65
C HIS A 486 21.01 -5.72 -17.41
N PRO A 487 21.04 -6.82 -18.18
CA PRO A 487 20.08 -7.90 -17.99
C PRO A 487 20.17 -8.46 -16.57
N LEU A 488 19.05 -8.95 -16.03
CA LEU A 488 19.04 -9.55 -14.71
C LEU A 488 20.01 -10.73 -14.64
N PRO A 489 20.83 -10.80 -13.58
CA PRO A 489 21.56 -12.02 -13.21
C PRO A 489 20.68 -13.26 -13.30
N PRO A 490 21.17 -14.40 -13.85
CA PRO A 490 20.34 -15.59 -14.07
C PRO A 490 19.62 -16.11 -12.82
N ASP A 491 20.23 -15.94 -11.64
CA ASP A 491 19.64 -16.30 -10.36
C ASP A 491 18.48 -15.38 -9.96
N LEU A 492 18.63 -14.07 -10.13
CA LEU A 492 17.53 -13.12 -9.94
C LEU A 492 16.41 -13.36 -10.94
N ARG A 493 16.76 -13.61 -12.21
CA ARG A 493 15.79 -13.92 -13.26
C ARG A 493 14.98 -15.17 -12.91
N GLN A 494 15.65 -16.24 -12.47
CA GLN A 494 15.00 -17.47 -12.05
C GLN A 494 14.10 -17.25 -10.82
N ALA A 495 14.59 -16.57 -9.78
CA ALA A 495 13.80 -16.24 -8.60
C ALA A 495 12.58 -15.39 -8.96
N MET A 496 12.72 -14.45 -9.90
CA MET A 496 11.63 -13.64 -10.39
C MET A 496 10.61 -14.48 -11.16
N LEU A 497 11.06 -15.37 -12.05
CA LEU A 497 10.18 -16.31 -12.74
C LEU A 497 9.44 -17.22 -11.75
N GLU A 498 10.08 -17.73 -10.70
CA GLU A 498 9.42 -18.56 -9.69
C GLU A 498 8.36 -17.79 -8.89
N SER A 499 8.62 -16.51 -8.59
CA SER A 499 7.66 -15.65 -7.91
C SER A 499 6.48 -15.23 -8.80
N VAL A 500 6.69 -15.10 -10.12
CA VAL A 500 5.67 -14.68 -11.11
C VAL A 500 4.90 -15.88 -11.68
N ALA A 501 5.53 -17.06 -11.77
CA ALA A 501 4.93 -18.29 -12.30
C ALA A 501 3.75 -18.81 -11.48
N MET A 502 3.49 -18.24 -10.29
CA MET A 502 2.26 -18.53 -9.55
C MET A 502 1.00 -18.04 -10.27
N ASP A 503 1.09 -17.06 -11.18
CA ASP A 503 -0.08 -16.49 -11.89
C ASP A 503 0.10 -16.29 -13.40
N VAL A 504 1.32 -16.26 -13.92
CA VAL A 504 1.59 -15.97 -15.33
C VAL A 504 2.20 -17.20 -15.99
N GLY A 505 1.49 -17.80 -16.95
CA GLY A 505 1.96 -19.01 -17.64
C GLY A 505 3.31 -18.84 -18.35
N PRO A 506 3.86 -19.91 -18.97
CA PRO A 506 5.21 -19.91 -19.57
C PRO A 506 5.44 -18.91 -20.72
N ALA A 507 4.41 -18.16 -21.11
CA ALA A 507 4.45 -17.09 -22.11
C ALA A 507 4.49 -15.67 -21.50
N GLY A 508 4.79 -15.52 -20.20
CA GLY A 508 4.90 -14.22 -19.54
C GLY A 508 5.95 -13.28 -20.16
N PRO A 509 5.93 -11.98 -19.82
CA PRO A 509 6.93 -11.03 -20.28
C PRO A 509 8.35 -11.46 -19.92
N ASP A 510 9.31 -11.03 -20.73
CA ASP A 510 10.71 -11.08 -20.34
C ASP A 510 10.88 -10.41 -18.96
N PRO A 511 11.50 -11.09 -17.98
CA PRO A 511 11.79 -10.55 -16.66
C PRO A 511 12.38 -9.13 -16.67
N ASP A 512 13.32 -8.83 -17.56
CA ASP A 512 13.99 -7.52 -17.63
C ASP A 512 12.99 -6.42 -18.01
N VAL A 513 12.03 -6.77 -18.87
CA VAL A 513 10.97 -5.88 -19.35
C VAL A 513 9.89 -5.69 -18.28
N ALA A 514 9.51 -6.74 -17.57
CA ALA A 514 8.58 -6.66 -16.45
C ALA A 514 9.13 -5.76 -15.33
N LEU A 515 10.45 -5.84 -15.10
CA LEU A 515 11.13 -5.00 -14.11
C LEU A 515 11.20 -3.54 -14.54
N ALA A 516 11.51 -3.27 -15.81
CA ALA A 516 11.46 -1.92 -16.38
C ALA A 516 10.07 -1.29 -16.18
N LEU A 517 9.00 -2.05 -16.44
CA LEU A 517 7.63 -1.60 -16.18
C LEU A 517 7.35 -1.39 -14.69
N GLY A 518 7.83 -2.27 -13.81
CA GLY A 518 7.65 -2.15 -12.36
C GLY A 518 8.29 -0.89 -11.77
N PHE A 519 9.48 -0.53 -12.25
CA PHE A 519 10.17 0.70 -11.81
C PHE A 519 9.56 1.98 -12.38
N LEU A 520 8.98 1.89 -13.57
CA LEU A 520 8.34 3.01 -14.21
C LEU A 520 6.89 3.18 -13.78
N ALA A 521 6.18 2.12 -13.39
CA ALA A 521 4.81 2.16 -12.87
C ALA A 521 4.57 3.29 -11.84
N PRO A 522 5.45 3.51 -10.84
CA PRO A 522 5.38 4.68 -9.99
C PRO A 522 5.31 5.99 -10.78
N THR A 523 6.17 6.21 -11.78
CA THR A 523 6.20 7.43 -12.62
C THR A 523 4.86 7.72 -13.29
N HIS A 524 4.08 6.68 -13.62
CA HIS A 524 2.71 6.81 -14.16
C HIS A 524 1.64 7.14 -13.10
N ALA A 525 1.78 6.63 -11.88
CA ALA A 525 0.75 6.72 -10.83
C ALA A 525 0.75 8.04 -10.04
N GLY A 526 1.70 8.93 -10.29
CA GLY A 526 1.96 10.14 -9.50
C GLY A 526 1.52 11.46 -10.12
N VAL A 527 0.68 11.43 -11.15
CA VAL A 527 0.03 12.66 -11.65
C VAL A 527 -0.71 13.31 -10.47
N PRO A 528 -0.74 14.65 -10.32
CA PRO A 528 -1.50 15.36 -9.29
C PRO A 528 -3.03 15.24 -9.47
N GLY A 529 -3.54 14.05 -9.80
CA GLY A 529 -4.95 13.75 -9.97
C GLY A 529 -5.74 14.03 -8.68
N VAL A 530 -5.17 13.76 -7.50
CA VAL A 530 -5.87 14.01 -6.23
C VAL A 530 -6.02 15.50 -5.92
N PRO A 531 -4.94 16.32 -5.94
CA PRO A 531 -5.09 17.76 -5.81
C PRO A 531 -6.05 18.37 -6.85
N LEU A 532 -5.98 17.90 -8.10
CA LEU A 532 -6.85 18.37 -9.16
C LEU A 532 -8.31 18.01 -8.92
N LEU A 533 -8.60 16.75 -8.63
CA LEU A 533 -9.96 16.28 -8.36
C LEU A 533 -10.58 17.10 -7.22
N ARG A 534 -9.84 17.27 -6.12
CA ARG A 534 -10.26 18.11 -4.99
C ARG A 534 -10.47 19.57 -5.39
N ALA A 535 -9.59 20.16 -6.20
CA ALA A 535 -9.73 21.55 -6.65
C ALA A 535 -10.98 21.73 -7.53
N CYS A 536 -11.30 20.77 -8.40
CA CYS A 536 -12.47 20.80 -9.25
C CYS A 536 -13.77 20.52 -8.47
N GLU A 537 -13.76 19.61 -7.50
CA GLU A 537 -14.87 19.37 -6.58
C GLU A 537 -15.16 20.60 -5.71
N GLN A 538 -14.11 21.24 -5.17
CA GLN A 538 -14.23 22.51 -4.44
C GLN A 538 -14.81 23.62 -5.29
N ALA A 539 -14.37 23.74 -6.55
CA ALA A 539 -14.92 24.71 -7.50
C ALA A 539 -16.42 24.50 -7.72
N ARG A 540 -16.85 23.25 -7.85
CA ARG A 540 -18.25 22.87 -7.97
C ARG A 540 -19.03 23.24 -6.71
N ALA A 541 -18.51 22.88 -5.53
CA ALA A 541 -19.15 23.19 -4.25
C ALA A 541 -19.28 24.70 -3.99
N ALA A 542 -18.30 25.49 -4.43
CA ALA A 542 -18.30 26.95 -4.36
C ALA A 542 -19.11 27.63 -5.49
N ALA A 543 -19.72 26.87 -6.40
CA ALA A 543 -20.43 27.36 -7.59
C ALA A 543 -19.58 28.27 -8.51
N GLU A 544 -18.28 28.00 -8.62
CA GLU A 544 -17.34 28.71 -9.50
C GLU A 544 -17.45 28.21 -10.95
N GLN A 545 -18.52 28.59 -11.68
CA GLN A 545 -18.84 28.02 -13.00
C GLN A 545 -17.68 28.06 -14.00
N ALA A 546 -16.93 29.17 -14.07
CA ALA A 546 -15.80 29.30 -14.99
C ALA A 546 -14.70 28.24 -14.72
N ARG A 547 -14.50 27.88 -13.45
CA ARG A 547 -13.53 26.87 -13.02
C ARG A 547 -14.06 25.47 -13.28
N VAL A 548 -15.35 25.22 -13.03
CA VAL A 548 -16.01 23.97 -13.41
C VAL A 548 -15.89 23.72 -14.92
N ASP A 549 -16.20 24.72 -15.76
CA ASP A 549 -16.11 24.59 -17.22
C ASP A 549 -14.68 24.27 -17.69
N ALA A 550 -13.69 24.87 -17.04
CA ALA A 550 -12.29 24.61 -17.32
C ALA A 550 -11.87 23.18 -16.90
N CYS A 551 -12.34 22.70 -15.75
CA CYS A 551 -12.15 21.30 -15.33
C CYS A 551 -12.82 20.31 -16.29
N VAL A 552 -14.04 20.59 -16.77
CA VAL A 552 -14.74 19.74 -17.75
C VAL A 552 -13.97 19.69 -19.07
N ARG A 553 -13.50 20.84 -19.57
CA ARG A 553 -12.69 20.90 -20.79
C ARG A 553 -11.39 20.09 -20.67
N LEU A 554 -10.69 20.22 -19.55
CA LEU A 554 -9.50 19.41 -19.25
C LEU A 554 -9.84 17.92 -19.26
N ALA A 555 -10.87 17.52 -18.52
CA ALA A 555 -11.23 16.13 -18.41
C ALA A 555 -11.61 15.54 -19.78
N ARG A 556 -12.36 16.26 -20.63
CA ARG A 556 -12.62 15.82 -22.01
C ARG A 556 -11.35 15.71 -22.84
N HIS A 557 -10.43 16.67 -22.70
CA HIS A 557 -9.14 16.60 -23.38
C HIS A 557 -8.40 15.32 -22.99
N LEU A 558 -8.23 15.07 -21.69
CA LEU A 558 -7.55 13.87 -21.18
C LEU A 558 -8.26 12.56 -21.61
N LEU A 559 -9.59 12.53 -21.63
CA LEU A 559 -10.35 11.34 -22.03
C LEU A 559 -10.18 10.98 -23.52
N HIS A 560 -10.19 11.98 -24.39
CA HIS A 560 -10.17 11.80 -25.84
C HIS A 560 -8.78 11.85 -26.46
N ARG A 561 -7.85 12.58 -25.85
CA ARG A 561 -6.48 12.82 -26.35
C ARG A 561 -5.39 12.26 -25.45
N GLY A 562 -5.70 11.91 -24.20
CA GLY A 562 -4.77 11.21 -23.33
C GLY A 562 -4.33 9.89 -23.96
N THR A 563 -3.07 9.53 -23.75
CA THR A 563 -2.48 8.35 -24.38
C THR A 563 -2.31 7.19 -23.40
N THR A 564 -2.68 7.38 -22.13
CA THR A 564 -2.51 6.39 -21.05
C THR A 564 -3.84 5.90 -20.49
N LEU A 565 -3.89 4.69 -19.94
CA LEU A 565 -5.04 4.19 -19.19
C LEU A 565 -5.33 5.09 -17.98
N ALA A 566 -4.28 5.52 -17.27
CA ALA A 566 -4.40 6.36 -16.10
C ALA A 566 -5.07 7.70 -16.41
N SER A 567 -4.63 8.40 -17.47
CA SER A 567 -5.24 9.69 -17.90
C SER A 567 -6.70 9.51 -18.28
N GLY A 568 -7.04 8.49 -19.07
CA GLY A 568 -8.42 8.20 -19.47
C GLY A 568 -9.33 7.85 -18.28
N LYS A 569 -8.83 7.05 -17.32
CA LYS A 569 -9.59 6.68 -16.10
C LYS A 569 -9.82 7.88 -15.20
N PHE A 570 -8.78 8.66 -14.95
CA PHE A 570 -8.85 9.89 -14.18
C PHE A 570 -9.85 10.88 -14.79
N ALA A 571 -9.75 11.10 -16.11
CA ALA A 571 -10.63 11.98 -16.86
C ALA A 571 -12.11 11.58 -16.78
N ALA A 572 -12.39 10.28 -16.95
CA ALA A 572 -13.74 9.75 -16.82
C ALA A 572 -14.28 9.91 -15.38
N ALA A 573 -13.44 9.70 -14.37
CA ALA A 573 -13.83 9.93 -12.98
C ALA A 573 -14.14 11.41 -12.72
N LEU A 574 -13.29 12.33 -13.21
CA LEU A 574 -13.48 13.76 -13.06
C LEU A 574 -14.76 14.27 -13.76
N LEU A 575 -15.05 13.81 -14.99
CA LEU A 575 -16.30 14.17 -15.68
C LEU A 575 -17.55 13.70 -14.94
N ARG A 576 -17.51 12.53 -14.29
CA ARG A 576 -18.60 12.04 -13.43
C ARG A 576 -18.72 12.87 -12.16
N ALA A 577 -17.61 13.14 -11.49
CA ALA A 577 -17.58 13.97 -10.28
C ALA A 577 -18.09 15.41 -10.53
N LEU A 578 -18.05 15.88 -11.78
CA LEU A 578 -18.57 17.17 -12.20
C LEU A 578 -19.97 17.11 -12.83
N ASP A 579 -20.59 15.94 -12.94
CA ASP A 579 -21.87 15.72 -13.63
C ASP A 579 -21.87 16.29 -15.07
N ALA A 580 -20.78 16.06 -15.79
CA ALA A 580 -20.50 16.64 -17.10
C ALA A 580 -20.20 15.60 -18.20
N LEU A 581 -20.47 14.32 -17.91
CA LEU A 581 -20.23 13.21 -18.83
C LEU A 581 -21.32 13.15 -19.91
N ASP A 582 -20.98 13.53 -21.15
CA ASP A 582 -21.91 13.44 -22.27
C ASP A 582 -21.91 12.03 -22.93
N PRO A 583 -22.80 11.72 -23.90
CA PRO A 583 -22.84 10.41 -24.54
C PRO A 583 -21.55 9.99 -25.28
N ALA A 584 -20.81 10.95 -25.85
CA ALA A 584 -19.54 10.68 -26.52
C ALA A 584 -18.44 10.38 -25.49
N ASP A 585 -18.40 11.14 -24.41
CA ASP A 585 -17.53 10.89 -23.25
C ASP A 585 -17.83 9.52 -22.62
N ALA A 586 -19.10 9.17 -22.45
CA ALA A 586 -19.51 7.87 -21.92
C ALA A 586 -19.04 6.70 -22.80
N THR A 587 -19.13 6.85 -24.13
CA THR A 587 -18.64 5.85 -25.09
C THR A 587 -17.13 5.67 -24.98
N ARG A 588 -16.38 6.77 -24.88
CA ARG A 588 -14.92 6.72 -24.73
C ARG A 588 -14.49 6.17 -23.37
N ALA A 589 -15.13 6.59 -22.29
CA ALA A 589 -14.90 6.08 -20.94
C ALA A 589 -15.16 4.57 -20.87
N ARG A 590 -16.22 4.09 -21.53
CA ARG A 590 -16.53 2.67 -21.69
C ARG A 590 -15.40 1.92 -22.43
N GLN A 591 -14.84 2.51 -23.48
CA GLN A 591 -13.70 1.93 -24.19
C GLN A 591 -12.45 1.86 -23.30
N VAL A 592 -12.10 2.94 -22.60
CA VAL A 592 -10.94 2.96 -21.68
C VAL A 592 -11.09 1.89 -20.59
N GLN A 593 -12.29 1.78 -20.01
CA GLN A 593 -12.58 0.77 -18.98
C GLN A 593 -12.51 -0.66 -19.53
N TRP A 594 -12.94 -0.89 -20.76
CA TRP A 594 -12.77 -2.18 -21.41
C TRP A 594 -11.30 -2.54 -21.57
N LEU A 595 -10.47 -1.61 -22.03
CA LEU A 595 -9.03 -1.83 -22.17
C LEU A 595 -8.37 -2.14 -20.82
N ASP A 596 -8.76 -1.43 -19.75
CA ASP A 596 -8.31 -1.68 -18.38
C ASP A 596 -8.70 -3.09 -17.90
N GLU A 597 -9.95 -3.51 -18.10
CA GLU A 597 -10.41 -4.86 -17.74
C GLU A 597 -9.74 -5.96 -18.57
N GLN A 598 -9.28 -5.65 -19.80
CA GLN A 598 -8.57 -6.59 -20.65
C GLN A 598 -7.04 -6.58 -20.45
N ALA A 599 -6.46 -5.54 -19.84
CA ALA A 599 -5.01 -5.41 -19.68
C ALA A 599 -4.36 -6.62 -18.98
N PRO A 600 -4.94 -7.24 -17.92
CA PRO A 600 -4.38 -8.45 -17.33
C PRO A 600 -4.31 -9.64 -18.31
N SER A 601 -5.20 -9.71 -19.30
CA SER A 601 -5.18 -10.78 -20.30
C SER A 601 -4.03 -10.66 -21.31
N LEU A 602 -3.33 -9.52 -21.31
CA LEU A 602 -2.16 -9.27 -22.16
C LEU A 602 -0.87 -9.82 -21.57
N ALA A 603 -0.90 -10.49 -20.42
CA ALA A 603 0.31 -11.04 -19.81
C ALA A 603 1.10 -11.95 -20.77
N ALA A 604 0.41 -12.69 -21.65
CA ALA A 604 1.02 -13.52 -22.68
C ALA A 604 1.56 -12.75 -23.91
N ASP A 605 1.10 -11.50 -24.13
CA ASP A 605 1.45 -10.65 -25.27
C ASP A 605 2.19 -9.36 -24.84
N MET A 606 2.71 -9.34 -23.61
CA MET A 606 3.20 -8.12 -22.96
C MET A 606 4.40 -7.51 -23.69
N ALA A 607 5.33 -8.33 -24.19
CA ALA A 607 6.44 -7.85 -25.02
C ALA A 607 5.94 -7.08 -26.25
N THR A 608 4.96 -7.65 -26.96
CA THR A 608 4.37 -7.02 -28.14
C THR A 608 3.58 -5.76 -27.79
N HIS A 609 2.93 -5.71 -26.62
CA HIS A 609 2.29 -4.50 -26.12
C HIS A 609 3.31 -3.38 -25.90
N ILE A 610 4.45 -3.67 -25.26
CA ILE A 610 5.49 -2.68 -24.95
C ILE A 610 6.17 -2.17 -26.22
N GLU A 611 6.52 -3.05 -27.14
CA GLU A 611 7.04 -2.65 -28.45
C GLU A 611 6.05 -1.70 -29.17
N THR A 612 4.77 -2.03 -29.12
CA THR A 612 3.73 -1.19 -29.72
C THR A 612 3.59 0.15 -28.98
N PHE A 613 3.73 0.17 -27.66
CA PHE A 613 3.70 1.39 -26.86
C PHE A 613 4.91 2.27 -27.21
N LEU A 614 6.11 1.71 -27.22
CA LEU A 614 7.33 2.44 -27.59
C LEU A 614 7.27 3.03 -29.01
N ALA A 615 6.63 2.29 -29.94
CA ALA A 615 6.46 2.72 -31.33
C ALA A 615 5.37 3.79 -31.51
N THR A 616 4.28 3.73 -30.75
CA THR A 616 3.13 4.66 -30.88
C THR A 616 3.22 5.86 -29.95
N GLY A 617 3.98 5.76 -28.85
CA GLY A 617 3.93 6.71 -27.74
C GLY A 617 2.59 6.71 -26.99
N SER A 618 1.74 5.70 -27.22
CA SER A 618 0.39 5.62 -26.66
C SER A 618 0.07 4.24 -26.11
N GLU A 619 -0.07 4.16 -24.79
CA GLU A 619 -0.49 2.95 -24.08
C GLU A 619 -1.88 2.51 -24.54
N LEU A 620 -2.83 3.44 -24.68
CA LEU A 620 -4.19 3.14 -25.13
C LEU A 620 -4.19 2.54 -26.54
N GLU A 621 -3.39 3.09 -27.45
CA GLU A 621 -3.26 2.56 -28.80
C GLU A 621 -2.56 1.21 -28.80
N ALA A 622 -1.52 1.04 -27.99
CA ALA A 622 -0.82 -0.22 -27.83
C ALA A 622 -1.71 -1.34 -27.26
N LEU A 623 -2.56 -1.03 -26.28
CA LEU A 623 -3.58 -1.94 -25.76
C LEU A 623 -4.59 -2.30 -26.85
N GLN A 624 -5.12 -1.32 -27.57
CA GLN A 624 -6.07 -1.54 -28.66
C GLN A 624 -5.50 -2.43 -29.76
N ARG A 625 -4.30 -2.14 -30.25
CA ARG A 625 -3.62 -2.92 -31.29
C ARG A 625 -3.30 -4.34 -30.82
N THR A 626 -2.88 -4.49 -29.57
CA THR A 626 -2.59 -5.82 -29.01
C THR A 626 -3.87 -6.63 -28.86
N LEU A 627 -4.93 -6.04 -28.30
CA LEU A 627 -6.22 -6.71 -28.17
C LEU A 627 -6.88 -6.98 -29.51
N ALA A 628 -6.64 -6.16 -30.55
CA ALA A 628 -7.11 -6.41 -31.91
C ALA A 628 -6.62 -7.75 -32.45
N ARG A 629 -5.37 -8.13 -32.17
CA ARG A 629 -4.81 -9.43 -32.57
C ARG A 629 -5.58 -10.61 -31.97
N SER A 630 -6.15 -10.41 -30.78
CA SER A 630 -7.00 -11.41 -30.09
C SER A 630 -8.50 -11.26 -30.36
N GLY A 631 -8.92 -10.35 -31.25
CA GLY A 631 -10.33 -10.08 -31.54
C GLY A 631 -11.08 -9.30 -30.45
N LYS A 632 -10.35 -8.60 -29.55
CA LYS A 632 -10.88 -7.92 -28.36
C LYS A 632 -10.66 -6.40 -28.34
N ALA A 633 -10.34 -5.76 -29.46
CA ALA A 633 -10.00 -4.33 -29.49
C ALA A 633 -11.12 -3.39 -29.03
N THR A 634 -12.38 -3.79 -29.20
CA THR A 634 -13.54 -2.99 -28.85
C THR A 634 -14.44 -3.75 -27.88
N PRO A 635 -15.09 -3.04 -26.94
CA PRO A 635 -16.08 -3.67 -26.08
C PRO A 635 -17.27 -4.16 -26.93
N PRO A 636 -17.68 -5.44 -26.84
CA PRO A 636 -18.91 -5.93 -27.48
C PRO A 636 -20.12 -5.04 -27.15
N ALA A 637 -21.11 -4.87 -28.02
CA ALA A 637 -22.24 -3.95 -27.77
C ALA A 637 -22.96 -4.21 -26.43
N GLN A 638 -23.09 -5.49 -26.07
CA GLN A 638 -23.68 -5.98 -24.82
C GLN A 638 -22.72 -5.98 -23.63
N TRP A 639 -21.43 -5.69 -23.85
CA TRP A 639 -20.50 -5.55 -22.74
C TRP A 639 -20.87 -4.30 -21.96
N GLN A 640 -21.14 -4.51 -20.69
CA GLN A 640 -21.24 -3.44 -19.74
C GLN A 640 -20.05 -3.61 -18.79
N PRO A 641 -19.49 -2.50 -18.29
CA PRO A 641 -18.60 -2.56 -17.14
C PRO A 641 -19.21 -3.48 -16.08
N ARG A 642 -18.40 -4.26 -15.36
CA ARG A 642 -18.87 -5.26 -14.37
C ARG A 642 -19.74 -4.72 -13.19
N ARG A 643 -20.16 -3.46 -13.28
CA ARG A 643 -20.84 -2.63 -12.28
C ARG A 643 -22.24 -2.15 -12.75
N GLN A 644 -22.70 -2.52 -13.96
CA GLN A 644 -24.06 -2.19 -14.49
C GLN A 644 -25.00 -3.39 -14.67
N ARG A 645 -24.58 -4.62 -14.33
CA ARG A 645 -25.43 -5.83 -14.39
C ARG A 645 -26.13 -6.13 -13.09
#